data_AF-A0A2T0U9Z8-F1
#
_entry.id   AF-A0A2T0U9Z8-F1
#
_cell.length_a   1.000
_cell.length_b   1.000
_cell.length_c   1.000
_cell.angle_alpha   90.00
_cell.angle_beta   90.00
_cell.angle_gamma   90.00
#
_symmetry.space_group_name_H-M   'P 1'
#
loop_
_entity.id
_entity.type
_entity.pdbx_description
1 polymer ?
#
loop_
_entity_poly.entity_id
_entity_poly.type
_entity_poly.pdbx_seq_one_letter_code
_entity_poly.pdbx_strand_id
1 'polypeptide(L)'
;MTARHLAAAAALAAVAVLATACGSAAPAAPEPHTPDAAEDFTAANVDAWLDETLPEMLEAEGIAGASVAVVGDGGVFTTRGFGEAAPGTPVDPADTLFRPGSISKVFTATAVMQLVEDGELDLDTDVAAYLDFDIARDYDEDLTLRHLLSHTAGFEERVSGLIGLEGEDVDLRAALATDPPEQVYRPGTTPAYSNYGNALAGYIVERVSGMPFEDYIDANILEPLGMDSSSFRQPLPADLADRVSEGYNDSSGPAQPFEYVGTPPAGALSATADDMAKFMLAQLGVGTQLLDAETREQMFSPALDADSLGAFADAPRMTLGWFQEDQNGHRVVGHGGDTNFFHSHLNLYPEDGAGIYVSFNSTGTDGAATLGLRSDLMRDFADRYFPGQTETTPVEDSDAELVAGTYHASRGFHSTFLSALDLLSTTKITALDDGRIAFDADPGTLEPAVYEQVGDALWREVGGERVLAVNIEDGEVTGIVHDAAFTLLPMDVERRIGLPITIAAIAVLLIGLLAWPAAALYRRLRHRPGPGPEGRRWRVLVRVAAACSLLAVAGWVAIFMLAMGLQDPGAALIRTVQVLQLAGALGLIPAAVRLVGEIRRKAGWRAVTGTVVTLLALSAVADFAIEFQLLSPNISY
;
A
#
# COMPACT_ATOMS: atom_id res chain seq x y z
N MET A 1 19.44 2.60 12.74
CA MET A 1 19.20 2.77 14.20
C MET A 1 19.53 1.49 14.97
N THR A 2 20.14 1.55 16.15
CA THR A 2 20.50 0.32 16.91
C THR A 2 19.30 -0.26 17.69
N ALA A 3 19.20 -1.59 17.71
CA ALA A 3 18.15 -2.42 18.35
C ALA A 3 17.86 -2.13 19.84
N ARG A 4 18.59 -1.21 20.48
CA ARG A 4 18.37 -0.76 21.86
C ARG A 4 17.31 0.32 22.00
N HIS A 5 16.95 1.04 20.93
CA HIS A 5 15.91 2.07 20.99
C HIS A 5 14.49 1.54 20.69
N LEU A 6 14.35 0.43 19.94
CA LEU A 6 13.05 -0.21 19.67
C LEU A 6 12.39 -0.82 20.92
N ALA A 7 13.19 -1.40 21.83
CA ALA A 7 12.64 -2.04 23.03
C ALA A 7 12.09 -1.05 24.08
N ALA A 8 12.54 0.21 24.04
CA ALA A 8 12.07 1.27 24.94
C ALA A 8 10.80 1.97 24.40
N ALA A 9 10.64 2.02 23.06
CA ALA A 9 9.43 2.55 22.41
C ALA A 9 8.21 1.63 22.61
N ALA A 10 8.41 0.31 22.61
CA ALA A 10 7.35 -0.69 22.79
C ALA A 10 6.65 -0.63 24.16
N ALA A 11 7.31 -0.11 25.20
CA ALA A 11 6.72 0.04 26.54
C ALA A 11 6.01 1.38 26.76
N LEU A 12 6.26 2.39 25.92
CA LEU A 12 5.58 3.70 25.98
C LEU A 12 4.43 3.82 24.97
N ALA A 13 4.49 3.12 23.83
CA ALA A 13 3.40 3.11 22.85
C ALA A 13 2.11 2.47 23.41
N ALA A 14 2.22 1.46 24.28
CA ALA A 14 1.07 0.81 24.92
C ALA A 14 0.40 1.65 26.05
N VAL A 15 0.97 2.80 26.42
CA VAL A 15 0.39 3.73 27.42
C VAL A 15 -0.01 5.07 26.79
N ALA A 16 0.53 5.43 25.63
CA ALA A 16 0.18 6.67 24.93
C ALA A 16 -1.17 6.61 24.18
N VAL A 17 -1.67 5.42 23.84
CA VAL A 17 -2.99 5.23 23.17
C VAL A 17 -4.19 5.54 24.08
N LEU A 18 -3.98 5.86 25.37
CA LEU A 18 -5.06 6.12 26.34
C LEU A 18 -5.20 7.60 26.77
N ALA A 19 -4.54 8.55 26.11
CA ALA A 19 -4.50 9.95 26.59
C ALA A 19 -4.64 11.08 25.54
N THR A 20 -5.20 10.82 24.35
CA THR A 20 -5.48 11.89 23.36
C THR A 20 -6.90 11.87 22.80
N ALA A 21 -7.86 11.33 23.56
CA ALA A 21 -9.30 11.52 23.29
C ALA A 21 -9.85 12.70 24.13
N CYS A 22 -9.40 13.92 23.83
CA CYS A 22 -10.01 15.15 24.33
C CYS A 22 -9.87 16.26 23.27
N GLY A 23 -10.85 16.34 22.38
CA GLY A 23 -11.21 17.51 21.58
C GLY A 23 -10.08 18.13 20.76
N SER A 24 -9.72 17.52 19.62
CA SER A 24 -9.25 18.35 18.51
C SER A 24 -10.47 19.06 17.94
N ALA A 25 -10.39 20.38 17.81
CA ALA A 25 -11.28 21.10 16.93
C ALA A 25 -11.09 20.53 15.51
N ALA A 26 -12.16 20.51 14.71
CA ALA A 26 -12.03 20.22 13.29
C ALA A 26 -10.91 21.10 12.71
N PRO A 27 -9.97 20.54 11.95
CA PRO A 27 -8.94 21.34 11.29
C PRO A 27 -9.63 22.40 10.45
N ALA A 28 -9.13 23.63 10.53
CA ALA A 28 -9.61 24.68 9.65
C ALA A 28 -9.26 24.26 8.22
N ALA A 29 -10.26 24.23 7.34
CA ALA A 29 -10.03 23.94 5.93
C ALA A 29 -8.96 24.92 5.39
N PRO A 30 -7.97 24.45 4.61
CA PRO A 30 -7.05 25.34 3.93
C PRO A 30 -7.87 26.33 3.08
N GLU A 31 -7.41 27.59 3.02
CA GLU A 31 -8.09 28.57 2.16
C GLU A 31 -7.99 28.10 0.70
N PRO A 32 -9.05 28.28 -0.12
CA PRO A 32 -9.01 27.90 -1.52
C PRO A 32 -7.81 28.55 -2.20
N HIS A 33 -6.88 27.73 -2.70
CA HIS A 33 -5.79 28.21 -3.53
C HIS A 33 -6.41 28.73 -4.83
N THR A 34 -6.29 30.04 -5.06
CA THR A 34 -6.61 30.62 -6.37
C THR A 34 -5.32 30.56 -7.18
N PRO A 35 -5.27 29.83 -8.31
CA PRO A 35 -4.08 29.80 -9.14
C PRO A 35 -3.68 31.24 -9.53
N ASP A 36 -2.38 31.54 -9.47
CA ASP A 36 -1.86 32.75 -10.10
C ASP A 36 -2.09 32.70 -11.62
N ALA A 37 -1.91 33.82 -12.32
CA ALA A 37 -2.05 33.82 -13.78
C ALA A 37 -1.11 32.78 -14.41
N ALA A 38 -1.64 31.96 -15.32
CA ALA A 38 -0.89 30.90 -16.02
C ALA A 38 0.47 31.41 -16.49
N GLU A 39 1.53 30.69 -16.11
CA GLU A 39 2.85 30.95 -16.65
C GLU A 39 3.02 30.24 -17.99
N ASP A 40 3.78 30.86 -18.89
CA ASP A 40 4.07 30.24 -20.18
C ASP A 40 4.83 28.92 -19.98
N PHE A 41 4.25 27.81 -20.42
CA PHE A 41 4.89 26.50 -20.39
C PHE A 41 6.04 26.46 -21.40
N THR A 42 7.24 26.81 -20.95
CA THR A 42 8.46 26.84 -21.76
C THR A 42 9.61 26.18 -21.00
N ALA A 43 10.55 25.59 -21.73
CA ALA A 43 11.73 24.97 -21.14
C ALA A 43 12.48 25.89 -20.15
N ALA A 44 12.60 27.19 -20.47
CA ALA A 44 13.28 28.15 -19.59
C ALA A 44 12.54 28.40 -18.26
N ASN A 45 11.20 28.44 -18.29
CA ASN A 45 10.40 28.62 -17.07
C ASN A 45 10.38 27.35 -16.22
N VAL A 46 10.29 26.17 -16.86
CA VAL A 46 10.37 24.88 -16.18
C VAL A 46 11.73 24.70 -15.52
N ASP A 47 12.82 25.03 -16.22
CA ASP A 47 14.17 24.99 -15.67
C ASP A 47 14.34 25.88 -14.44
N ALA A 48 13.85 27.13 -14.53
CA ALA A 48 13.94 28.07 -13.42
C ALA A 48 13.17 27.59 -12.19
N TRP A 49 11.97 27.05 -12.40
CA TRP A 49 11.14 26.47 -11.35
C TRP A 49 11.82 25.27 -10.68
N LEU A 50 12.32 24.30 -11.46
CA LEU A 50 13.01 23.13 -10.91
C LEU A 50 14.28 23.50 -10.13
N ASP A 51 15.07 24.47 -10.63
CA ASP A 51 16.29 24.94 -9.98
C ASP A 51 16.03 25.66 -8.64
N GLU A 52 14.84 26.24 -8.48
CA GLU A 52 14.40 26.88 -7.24
C GLU A 52 13.81 25.86 -6.26
N THR A 53 12.86 25.05 -6.75
CA THR A 53 12.00 24.21 -5.90
C THR A 53 12.69 22.93 -5.43
N LEU A 54 13.36 22.19 -6.31
CA LEU A 54 13.87 20.86 -5.96
C LEU A 54 14.98 20.90 -4.89
N PRO A 55 16.01 21.77 -4.98
CA PRO A 55 17.05 21.80 -3.95
C PRO A 55 16.50 22.04 -2.53
N GLU A 56 15.50 22.91 -2.39
CA GLU A 56 14.85 23.20 -1.10
C GLU A 56 14.06 21.99 -0.60
N MET A 57 13.26 21.35 -1.47
CA MET A 57 12.50 20.14 -1.13
C MET A 57 13.42 18.99 -0.70
N LEU A 58 14.53 18.76 -1.42
CA LEU A 58 15.48 17.69 -1.10
C LEU A 58 16.17 17.94 0.26
N GLU A 59 16.54 19.18 0.56
CA GLU A 59 17.14 19.54 1.85
C GLU A 59 16.15 19.40 3.00
N ALA A 60 14.91 19.87 2.82
CA ALA A 60 13.86 19.81 3.83
C ALA A 60 13.51 18.38 4.21
N GLU A 61 13.38 17.50 3.22
CA GLU A 61 12.97 16.11 3.42
C GLU A 61 14.13 15.12 3.52
N GLY A 62 15.38 15.60 3.53
CA GLY A 62 16.56 14.74 3.69
C GLY A 62 16.70 13.71 2.56
N ILE A 63 16.48 14.13 1.32
CA ILE A 63 16.60 13.29 0.12
C ILE A 63 17.98 13.47 -0.51
N ALA A 64 18.65 12.37 -0.86
CA ALA A 64 20.03 12.41 -1.36
C ALA A 64 20.14 12.98 -2.78
N GLY A 65 19.25 12.54 -3.68
CA GLY A 65 19.25 12.97 -5.07
C GLY A 65 17.92 12.70 -5.79
N ALA A 66 17.76 13.39 -6.91
CA ALA A 66 16.58 13.31 -7.77
C ALA A 66 16.97 13.34 -9.25
N SER A 67 16.20 12.63 -10.07
CA SER A 67 16.23 12.70 -11.52
C SER A 67 14.87 13.15 -12.04
N VAL A 68 14.83 14.12 -12.95
CA VAL A 68 13.60 14.75 -13.47
C VAL A 68 13.64 14.81 -14.99
N ALA A 69 12.50 14.55 -15.63
CA ALA A 69 12.28 14.81 -17.05
C ALA A 69 10.97 15.58 -17.25
N VAL A 70 10.99 16.58 -18.12
CA VAL A 70 9.78 17.30 -18.56
C VAL A 70 9.75 17.34 -20.09
N VAL A 71 8.59 16.97 -20.65
CA VAL A 71 8.33 17.00 -22.09
C VAL A 71 7.16 17.95 -22.38
N GLY A 72 7.20 18.59 -23.53
CA GLY A 72 6.22 19.59 -23.95
C GLY A 72 6.40 19.97 -25.42
N ASP A 73 5.34 20.46 -26.06
CA ASP A 73 5.34 20.88 -27.48
C ASP A 73 5.96 19.86 -28.45
N GLY A 74 5.79 18.57 -28.17
CA GLY A 74 6.34 17.50 -28.99
C GLY A 74 7.86 17.31 -28.90
N GLY A 75 8.49 17.73 -27.79
CA GLY A 75 9.91 17.51 -27.54
C GLY A 75 10.27 17.43 -26.06
N VAL A 76 11.55 17.19 -25.79
CA VAL A 76 12.10 17.25 -24.43
C VAL A 76 12.34 18.72 -24.08
N PHE A 77 11.69 19.21 -23.03
CA PHE A 77 11.95 20.54 -22.50
C PHE A 77 13.20 20.53 -21.64
N THR A 78 13.30 19.58 -20.73
CA THR A 78 14.47 19.44 -19.86
C THR A 78 14.59 18.03 -19.30
N THR A 79 15.83 17.64 -19.02
CA THR A 79 16.18 16.53 -18.13
C THR A 79 17.23 17.03 -17.15
N ARG A 80 17.03 16.73 -15.87
CA ARG A 80 17.77 17.34 -14.76
C ARG A 80 18.13 16.31 -13.71
N GLY A 81 19.34 16.44 -13.17
CA GLY A 81 19.79 15.72 -11.99
C GLY A 81 20.06 16.70 -10.85
N PHE A 82 19.58 16.37 -9.66
CA PHE A 82 19.78 17.13 -8.44
C PHE A 82 20.37 16.24 -7.35
N GLY A 83 21.23 16.80 -6.50
CA GLY A 83 21.87 16.05 -5.41
C GLY A 83 22.86 14.98 -5.88
N GLU A 84 22.97 13.90 -5.13
CA GLU A 84 23.96 12.84 -5.30
C GLU A 84 23.32 11.48 -5.63
N ALA A 85 23.92 10.77 -6.60
CA ALA A 85 23.58 9.39 -6.96
C ALA A 85 24.34 8.36 -6.12
N ALA A 86 25.54 8.74 -5.67
CA ALA A 86 26.42 8.01 -4.76
C ALA A 86 27.28 9.06 -4.01
N PRO A 87 27.94 8.74 -2.88
CA PRO A 87 28.66 9.75 -2.11
C PRO A 87 29.71 10.49 -2.94
N GLY A 88 29.52 11.80 -3.12
CA GLY A 88 30.38 12.67 -3.93
C GLY A 88 30.24 12.50 -5.45
N THR A 89 29.22 11.76 -5.92
CA THR A 89 28.88 11.58 -7.33
C THR A 89 27.54 12.26 -7.61
N PRO A 90 27.51 13.35 -8.40
CA PRO A 90 26.26 14.05 -8.70
C PRO A 90 25.34 13.18 -9.57
N VAL A 91 24.04 13.40 -9.46
CA VAL A 91 23.08 12.79 -10.39
C VAL A 91 23.28 13.37 -11.80
N ASP A 92 23.51 12.50 -12.78
CA ASP A 92 23.54 12.83 -14.21
C ASP A 92 22.26 12.30 -14.85
N PRO A 93 21.37 13.16 -15.40
CA PRO A 93 20.09 12.72 -15.97
C PRO A 93 20.21 11.82 -17.21
N ALA A 94 21.36 11.85 -17.91
CA ALA A 94 21.62 11.02 -19.08
C ALA A 94 22.32 9.71 -18.73
N ASP A 95 23.05 9.67 -17.60
CA ASP A 95 23.88 8.54 -17.23
C ASP A 95 23.38 7.76 -16.02
N THR A 96 22.83 8.43 -15.00
CA THR A 96 22.44 7.82 -13.72
C THR A 96 21.08 7.13 -13.83
N LEU A 97 21.04 5.81 -13.63
CA LEU A 97 19.79 5.05 -13.61
C LEU A 97 19.13 5.15 -12.23
N PHE A 98 17.85 5.48 -12.21
CA PHE A 98 16.98 5.37 -11.05
C PHE A 98 16.05 4.19 -11.22
N ARG A 99 15.42 3.76 -10.12
CA ARG A 99 14.49 2.63 -10.11
C ARG A 99 13.06 3.15 -9.94
N PRO A 100 12.33 3.42 -11.04
CA PRO A 100 11.01 4.03 -10.96
C PRO A 100 9.91 3.15 -10.33
N GLY A 101 10.23 1.93 -9.89
CA GLY A 101 9.30 1.04 -9.20
C GLY A 101 8.07 0.76 -10.07
N SER A 102 6.88 0.96 -9.51
CA SER A 102 5.62 0.59 -10.14
C SER A 102 5.27 1.32 -11.44
N ILE A 103 5.98 2.39 -11.84
CA ILE A 103 5.87 2.92 -13.21
C ILE A 103 6.23 1.84 -14.24
N SER A 104 7.01 0.81 -13.88
CA SER A 104 7.24 -0.38 -14.70
C SER A 104 5.95 -1.03 -15.25
N LYS A 105 4.82 -0.89 -14.56
CA LYS A 105 3.52 -1.43 -14.99
C LYS A 105 3.03 -0.80 -16.29
N VAL A 106 3.32 0.48 -16.52
CA VAL A 106 2.87 1.13 -17.77
C VAL A 106 3.62 0.60 -18.99
N PHE A 107 4.86 0.11 -18.82
CA PHE A 107 5.60 -0.61 -19.86
C PHE A 107 4.99 -2.00 -20.11
N THR A 108 4.62 -2.71 -19.04
CA THR A 108 3.91 -3.99 -19.14
C THR A 108 2.56 -3.83 -19.86
N ALA A 109 1.78 -2.81 -19.50
CA ALA A 109 0.52 -2.50 -20.16
C ALA A 109 0.73 -2.16 -21.64
N THR A 110 1.78 -1.40 -21.98
CA THR A 110 2.13 -1.10 -23.37
C THR A 110 2.44 -2.38 -24.16
N ALA A 111 3.21 -3.32 -23.58
CA ALA A 111 3.50 -4.61 -24.22
C ALA A 111 2.25 -5.48 -24.42
N VAL A 112 1.33 -5.49 -23.46
CA VAL A 112 0.02 -6.15 -23.63
C VAL A 112 -0.75 -5.50 -24.77
N MET A 113 -0.82 -4.18 -24.81
CA MET A 113 -1.56 -3.46 -25.85
C MET A 113 -0.94 -3.62 -27.25
N GLN A 114 0.38 -3.77 -27.37
CA GLN A 114 1.04 -4.12 -28.63
C GLN A 114 0.52 -5.46 -29.17
N LEU A 115 0.47 -6.49 -28.32
CA LEU A 115 -0.06 -7.80 -28.70
C LEU A 115 -1.58 -7.79 -28.94
N VAL A 116 -2.34 -6.90 -28.29
CA VAL A 116 -3.76 -6.68 -28.58
C VAL A 116 -3.94 -6.06 -29.96
N GLU A 117 -3.14 -5.05 -30.31
CA GLU A 117 -3.15 -4.40 -31.63
C GLU A 117 -2.80 -5.38 -32.75
N ASP A 118 -1.83 -6.27 -32.49
CA ASP A 118 -1.44 -7.35 -33.42
C ASP A 118 -2.49 -8.48 -33.51
N GLY A 119 -3.51 -8.47 -32.65
CA GLY A 119 -4.57 -9.48 -32.58
C GLY A 119 -4.13 -10.82 -31.98
N GLU A 120 -3.00 -10.83 -31.26
CA GLU A 120 -2.48 -12.00 -30.55
C GLU A 120 -3.08 -12.14 -29.14
N LEU A 121 -3.49 -11.03 -28.54
CA LEU A 121 -4.22 -10.97 -27.27
C LEU A 121 -5.60 -10.34 -27.45
N ASP A 122 -6.55 -10.78 -26.63
CA ASP A 122 -7.86 -10.18 -26.46
C ASP A 122 -8.03 -9.79 -24.98
N LEU A 123 -8.38 -8.52 -24.74
CA LEU A 123 -8.52 -7.93 -23.40
C LEU A 123 -9.60 -8.60 -22.55
N ASP A 124 -10.61 -9.19 -23.18
CA ASP A 124 -11.83 -9.69 -22.57
C ASP A 124 -11.92 -11.23 -22.60
N THR A 125 -10.92 -11.90 -23.18
CA THR A 125 -10.76 -13.34 -23.07
C THR A 125 -10.22 -13.73 -21.69
N ASP A 126 -10.72 -14.83 -21.16
CA ASP A 126 -10.23 -15.38 -19.90
C ASP A 126 -8.72 -15.71 -19.95
N VAL A 127 -7.98 -15.23 -18.97
CA VAL A 127 -6.51 -15.37 -18.89
C VAL A 127 -6.04 -16.83 -18.80
N ALA A 128 -6.89 -17.77 -18.38
CA ALA A 128 -6.59 -19.20 -18.40
C ALA A 128 -6.30 -19.70 -19.82
N ALA A 129 -6.78 -19.02 -20.86
CA ALA A 129 -6.44 -19.34 -22.25
C ALA A 129 -4.97 -19.08 -22.59
N TYR A 130 -4.30 -18.19 -21.85
CA TYR A 130 -2.92 -17.76 -22.11
C TYR A 130 -1.90 -18.36 -21.13
N LEU A 131 -2.36 -18.86 -19.97
CA LEU A 131 -1.51 -19.39 -18.91
C LEU A 131 -1.21 -20.88 -19.06
N ASP A 132 -0.08 -21.31 -18.49
CA ASP A 132 0.34 -22.73 -18.46
C ASP A 132 0.21 -23.36 -17.05
N PHE A 133 -0.48 -22.67 -16.14
CA PHE A 133 -0.83 -23.11 -14.81
C PHE A 133 -2.24 -22.62 -14.45
N ASP A 134 -2.87 -23.33 -13.51
CA ASP A 134 -4.19 -22.96 -13.01
C ASP A 134 -4.07 -21.95 -11.87
N ILE A 135 -4.94 -20.94 -11.88
CA ILE A 135 -5.13 -20.01 -10.75
C ILE A 135 -6.38 -20.48 -10.00
N ALA A 136 -6.29 -20.57 -8.68
CA ALA A 136 -7.45 -20.84 -7.85
C ALA A 136 -8.43 -19.66 -7.94
N ARG A 137 -9.69 -19.95 -8.26
CA ARG A 137 -10.75 -18.95 -8.42
C ARG A 137 -11.94 -19.34 -7.57
N ASP A 138 -12.50 -18.36 -6.88
CA ASP A 138 -13.72 -18.51 -6.09
C ASP A 138 -14.97 -18.03 -6.84
N TYR A 139 -14.79 -17.44 -8.03
CA TYR A 139 -15.83 -16.85 -8.87
C TYR A 139 -15.93 -17.56 -10.23
N ASP A 140 -17.15 -17.66 -10.75
CA ASP A 140 -17.45 -18.33 -12.03
C ASP A 140 -17.19 -17.41 -13.24
N GLU A 141 -17.08 -16.09 -13.02
CA GLU A 141 -16.80 -15.10 -14.03
C GLU A 141 -15.38 -15.16 -14.58
N ASP A 142 -15.24 -14.81 -15.85
CA ASP A 142 -13.94 -14.78 -16.51
C ASP A 142 -13.01 -13.74 -15.87
N LEU A 143 -11.77 -14.15 -15.60
CA LEU A 143 -10.70 -13.25 -15.21
C LEU A 143 -9.96 -12.82 -16.48
N THR A 144 -9.94 -11.53 -16.81
CA THR A 144 -9.46 -11.04 -18.12
C THR A 144 -8.24 -10.11 -17.99
N LEU A 145 -7.53 -9.86 -19.09
CA LEU A 145 -6.42 -8.89 -19.11
C LEU A 145 -6.89 -7.48 -18.73
N ARG A 146 -8.12 -7.10 -19.11
CA ARG A 146 -8.76 -5.85 -18.66
C ARG A 146 -8.77 -5.77 -17.14
N HIS A 147 -9.23 -6.82 -16.45
CA HIS A 147 -9.25 -6.86 -14.98
C HIS A 147 -7.85 -6.80 -14.35
N LEU A 148 -6.86 -7.46 -14.97
CA LEU A 148 -5.47 -7.43 -14.50
C LEU A 148 -4.87 -6.02 -14.59
N LEU A 149 -5.01 -5.37 -15.75
CA LEU A 149 -4.44 -4.05 -16.03
C LEU A 149 -5.19 -2.91 -15.33
N SER A 150 -6.47 -3.10 -15.01
CA SER A 150 -7.27 -2.12 -14.28
C SER A 150 -7.34 -2.36 -12.77
N HIS A 151 -6.54 -3.29 -12.24
CA HIS A 151 -6.53 -3.64 -10.82
C HIS A 151 -7.92 -3.98 -10.23
N THR A 152 -8.74 -4.69 -11.00
CA THR A 152 -10.06 -5.18 -10.56
C THR A 152 -10.16 -6.71 -10.64
N ALA A 153 -9.02 -7.41 -10.71
CA ALA A 153 -8.95 -8.86 -10.70
C ALA A 153 -9.38 -9.50 -9.37
N GLY A 154 -9.34 -8.73 -8.28
CA GLY A 154 -9.82 -9.15 -6.96
C GLY A 154 -8.83 -9.97 -6.14
N PHE A 155 -7.54 -9.96 -6.48
CA PHE A 155 -6.51 -10.62 -5.67
C PHE A 155 -6.18 -9.84 -4.39
N GLU A 156 -5.95 -10.54 -3.29
CA GLU A 156 -5.38 -9.95 -2.07
C GLU A 156 -3.90 -9.54 -2.28
N GLU A 157 -3.38 -8.74 -1.35
CA GLU A 157 -1.96 -8.34 -1.36
C GLU A 157 -1.05 -9.44 -0.78
N ARG A 158 0.18 -9.53 -1.31
CA ARG A 158 1.26 -10.37 -0.80
C ARG A 158 2.57 -9.60 -0.82
N VAL A 159 3.32 -9.62 0.29
CA VAL A 159 4.57 -8.86 0.41
C VAL A 159 5.82 -9.75 0.44
N SER A 160 5.69 -11.05 0.73
CA SER A 160 6.79 -12.01 0.69
C SER A 160 7.31 -12.15 -0.74
N GLY A 161 8.62 -11.99 -0.91
CA GLY A 161 9.27 -12.05 -2.22
C GLY A 161 8.93 -10.89 -3.15
N LEU A 162 8.21 -9.86 -2.70
CA LEU A 162 7.89 -8.70 -3.54
C LEU A 162 9.17 -7.91 -3.88
N ILE A 163 9.98 -7.61 -2.86
CA ILE A 163 11.30 -7.00 -2.99
C ILE A 163 12.30 -7.75 -2.09
N GLY A 164 13.33 -8.31 -2.71
CA GLY A 164 14.47 -8.97 -2.06
C GLY A 164 15.78 -8.20 -2.24
N LEU A 165 16.89 -8.81 -1.82
CA LEU A 165 18.25 -8.28 -1.99
C LEU A 165 19.09 -9.26 -2.83
N GLU A 166 20.26 -8.82 -3.31
CA GLU A 166 21.17 -9.58 -4.18
C GLU A 166 21.31 -11.09 -3.85
N GLY A 167 21.21 -11.92 -4.90
CA GLY A 167 21.49 -13.36 -4.86
C GLY A 167 20.29 -14.27 -5.14
N GLU A 168 19.12 -13.71 -5.44
CA GLU A 168 17.91 -14.44 -5.79
C GLU A 168 17.65 -14.34 -7.30
N ASP A 169 17.74 -15.47 -8.02
CA ASP A 169 17.27 -15.55 -9.41
C ASP A 169 15.75 -15.43 -9.41
N VAL A 170 15.22 -14.51 -10.22
CA VAL A 170 13.77 -14.29 -10.34
C VAL A 170 13.23 -15.13 -11.49
N ASP A 171 12.63 -16.28 -11.16
CA ASP A 171 11.84 -17.07 -12.10
C ASP A 171 10.39 -16.58 -12.06
N LEU A 172 9.98 -15.81 -13.08
CA LEU A 172 8.65 -15.19 -13.16
C LEU A 172 7.52 -16.22 -13.07
N ARG A 173 7.65 -17.37 -13.75
CA ARG A 173 6.65 -18.44 -13.69
C ARG A 173 6.55 -19.00 -12.28
N ALA A 174 7.69 -19.29 -11.65
CA ALA A 174 7.70 -19.83 -10.29
C ALA A 174 7.11 -18.84 -9.27
N ALA A 175 7.42 -17.55 -9.40
CA ALA A 175 6.89 -16.48 -8.57
C ALA A 175 5.35 -16.38 -8.67
N LEU A 176 4.78 -16.65 -9.85
CA LEU A 176 3.34 -16.55 -10.07
C LEU A 176 2.56 -17.84 -9.77
N ALA A 177 3.19 -19.01 -9.91
CA ALA A 177 2.49 -20.30 -9.86
C ALA A 177 2.64 -21.05 -8.52
N THR A 178 3.64 -20.73 -7.69
CA THR A 178 3.97 -21.54 -6.51
C THR A 178 3.03 -21.28 -5.32
N ASP A 179 2.69 -20.01 -5.07
CA ASP A 179 1.81 -19.59 -3.98
C ASP A 179 1.06 -18.31 -4.39
N PRO A 180 0.13 -18.41 -5.35
CA PRO A 180 -0.63 -17.25 -5.80
C PRO A 180 -1.52 -16.68 -4.68
N PRO A 181 -1.76 -15.35 -4.65
CA PRO A 181 -2.71 -14.75 -3.72
C PRO A 181 -4.12 -15.30 -3.95
N GLU A 182 -4.92 -15.33 -2.88
CA GLU A 182 -6.34 -15.67 -3.00
C GLU A 182 -7.12 -14.57 -3.72
N GLN A 183 -8.12 -14.97 -4.50
CA GLN A 183 -9.04 -14.04 -5.15
C GLN A 183 -10.21 -13.77 -4.19
N VAL A 184 -10.17 -12.61 -3.54
CA VAL A 184 -11.10 -12.23 -2.47
C VAL A 184 -12.27 -11.39 -2.97
N TYR A 185 -12.14 -10.72 -4.12
CA TYR A 185 -13.23 -9.98 -4.76
C TYR A 185 -13.59 -10.56 -6.12
N ARG A 186 -14.85 -10.39 -6.50
CA ARG A 186 -15.34 -10.74 -7.83
C ARG A 186 -14.60 -9.90 -8.88
N PRO A 187 -14.15 -10.48 -10.01
CA PRO A 187 -13.54 -9.72 -11.09
C PRO A 187 -14.43 -8.57 -11.57
N GLY A 188 -13.82 -7.39 -11.76
CA GLY A 188 -14.47 -6.20 -12.32
C GLY A 188 -15.29 -5.36 -11.34
N THR A 189 -15.42 -5.75 -10.06
CA THR A 189 -16.33 -5.04 -9.12
C THR A 189 -15.63 -4.14 -8.11
N THR A 190 -14.38 -4.42 -7.77
CA THR A 190 -13.69 -3.74 -6.66
C THR A 190 -12.27 -3.39 -7.08
N PRO A 191 -11.96 -2.09 -7.27
CA PRO A 191 -10.59 -1.62 -7.39
C PRO A 191 -9.75 -2.05 -6.18
N ALA A 192 -8.70 -2.81 -6.43
CA ALA A 192 -7.72 -3.27 -5.46
C ALA A 192 -6.38 -3.51 -6.18
N TYR A 193 -5.47 -2.55 -6.02
CA TYR A 193 -4.14 -2.56 -6.64
C TYR A 193 -3.42 -3.90 -6.43
N SER A 194 -2.88 -4.47 -7.52
CA SER A 194 -2.28 -5.80 -7.47
C SER A 194 -0.98 -5.87 -8.27
N ASN A 195 0.13 -6.08 -7.55
CA ASN A 195 1.42 -6.40 -8.18
C ASN A 195 1.37 -7.76 -8.88
N TYR A 196 0.75 -8.76 -8.23
CA TYR A 196 0.53 -10.08 -8.81
C TYR A 196 -0.26 -10.02 -10.12
N GLY A 197 -1.36 -9.25 -10.15
CA GLY A 197 -2.20 -9.10 -11.35
C GLY A 197 -1.43 -8.52 -12.54
N ASN A 198 -0.63 -7.48 -12.32
CA ASN A 198 0.20 -6.92 -13.38
C ASN A 198 1.34 -7.87 -13.79
N ALA A 199 1.97 -8.55 -12.84
CA ALA A 199 3.02 -9.53 -13.12
C ALA A 199 2.50 -10.70 -13.95
N LEU A 200 1.25 -11.13 -13.70
CA LEU A 200 0.56 -12.12 -14.50
C LEU A 200 0.32 -11.63 -15.94
N ALA A 201 -0.03 -10.35 -16.12
CA ALA A 201 -0.15 -9.75 -17.45
C ALA A 201 1.20 -9.76 -18.21
N GLY A 202 2.30 -9.43 -17.53
CA GLY A 202 3.65 -9.53 -18.11
C GLY A 202 4.06 -10.97 -18.45
N TYR A 203 3.66 -11.94 -17.63
CA TYR A 203 3.89 -13.35 -17.95
C TYR A 203 3.06 -13.81 -19.17
N ILE A 204 1.85 -13.30 -19.35
CA ILE A 204 1.03 -13.56 -20.54
C ILE A 204 1.73 -13.03 -21.81
N VAL A 205 2.37 -11.86 -21.75
CA VAL A 205 3.22 -11.35 -22.85
C VAL A 205 4.32 -12.36 -23.19
N GLU A 206 5.02 -12.90 -22.19
CA GLU A 206 6.06 -13.93 -22.41
C GLU A 206 5.48 -15.20 -23.05
N ARG A 207 4.33 -15.67 -22.55
CA ARG A 207 3.68 -16.89 -23.03
C ARG A 207 3.24 -16.78 -24.49
N VAL A 208 2.66 -15.65 -24.88
CA VAL A 208 2.07 -15.44 -26.20
C VAL A 208 3.13 -15.09 -27.24
N SER A 209 4.06 -14.19 -26.91
CA SER A 209 5.17 -13.84 -27.81
C SER A 209 6.22 -14.96 -27.97
N GLY A 210 6.34 -15.84 -26.96
CA GLY A 210 7.39 -16.85 -26.89
C GLY A 210 8.78 -16.29 -26.56
N MET A 211 8.86 -15.04 -26.12
CA MET A 211 10.08 -14.36 -25.67
C MET A 211 10.02 -14.16 -24.15
N PRO A 212 11.13 -14.33 -23.40
CA PRO A 212 11.19 -13.87 -22.01
C PRO A 212 10.71 -12.42 -21.91
N PHE A 213 10.00 -12.09 -20.83
CA PHE A 213 9.38 -10.76 -20.68
C PHE A 213 10.39 -9.61 -20.88
N GLU A 214 11.57 -9.69 -20.28
CA GLU A 214 12.60 -8.66 -20.39
C GLU A 214 13.11 -8.52 -21.83
N ASP A 215 13.22 -9.63 -22.56
CA ASP A 215 13.63 -9.63 -23.96
C ASP A 215 12.54 -9.00 -24.86
N TYR A 216 11.26 -9.21 -24.55
CA TYR A 216 10.16 -8.57 -25.27
C TYR A 216 10.18 -7.05 -25.07
N ILE A 217 10.35 -6.59 -23.83
CA ILE A 217 10.42 -5.16 -23.50
C ILE A 217 11.60 -4.49 -24.19
N ASP A 218 12.78 -5.11 -24.18
CA ASP A 218 13.95 -4.60 -24.90
C ASP A 218 13.64 -4.40 -26.39
N ALA A 219 13.20 -5.47 -27.07
CA ALA A 219 13.07 -5.48 -28.52
C ALA A 219 11.90 -4.63 -29.05
N ASN A 220 10.81 -4.52 -28.28
CA ASN A 220 9.55 -3.92 -28.75
C ASN A 220 9.26 -2.55 -28.12
N ILE A 221 9.99 -2.15 -27.07
CA ILE A 221 9.80 -0.87 -26.40
C ILE A 221 11.12 -0.10 -26.28
N LEU A 222 12.14 -0.67 -25.62
CA LEU A 222 13.36 0.10 -25.30
C LEU A 222 14.20 0.39 -26.55
N GLU A 223 14.52 -0.61 -27.36
CA GLU A 223 15.31 -0.46 -28.58
C GLU A 223 14.63 0.46 -29.62
N PRO A 224 13.32 0.32 -29.93
CA PRO A 224 12.64 1.23 -30.87
C PRO A 224 12.66 2.70 -30.43
N LEU A 225 12.61 2.95 -29.11
CA LEU A 225 12.69 4.29 -28.55
C LEU A 225 14.13 4.79 -28.38
N GLY A 226 15.13 3.92 -28.55
CA GLY A 226 16.53 4.24 -28.26
C GLY A 226 16.78 4.48 -26.78
N MET A 227 16.09 3.75 -25.90
CA MET A 227 16.26 3.77 -24.45
C MET A 227 17.44 2.86 -24.03
N ASP A 228 18.63 3.19 -24.52
CA ASP A 228 19.86 2.38 -24.35
C ASP A 228 20.39 2.36 -22.91
N SER A 229 19.81 3.15 -22.01
CA SER A 229 20.17 3.26 -20.58
C SER A 229 19.02 2.84 -19.68
N SER A 230 18.26 1.84 -20.14
CA SER A 230 17.12 1.28 -19.42
C SER A 230 17.13 -0.25 -19.45
N SER A 231 16.67 -0.89 -18.38
CA SER A 231 16.53 -2.35 -18.36
C SER A 231 15.55 -2.84 -17.28
N PHE A 232 14.87 -3.94 -17.57
CA PHE A 232 14.12 -4.73 -16.59
C PHE A 232 14.94 -5.85 -15.94
N ARG A 233 16.15 -6.13 -16.42
CA ARG A 233 16.95 -7.27 -15.96
C ARG A 233 17.53 -7.03 -14.56
N GLN A 234 17.55 -8.09 -13.77
CA GLN A 234 18.09 -8.12 -12.42
C GLN A 234 18.97 -9.39 -12.27
N PRO A 235 20.30 -9.26 -12.05
CA PRO A 235 21.08 -8.02 -12.00
C PRO A 235 21.06 -7.25 -13.32
N LEU A 236 21.37 -5.96 -13.24
CA LEU A 236 21.53 -5.11 -14.43
C LEU A 236 22.64 -5.65 -15.35
N PRO A 237 22.52 -5.44 -16.68
CA PRO A 237 23.59 -5.67 -17.63
C PRO A 237 24.89 -4.97 -17.20
N ALA A 238 26.05 -5.56 -17.53
CA ALA A 238 27.35 -5.12 -17.03
C ALA A 238 27.71 -3.67 -17.40
N ASP A 239 27.19 -3.17 -18.51
CA ASP A 239 27.35 -1.80 -18.99
C ASP A 239 26.41 -0.79 -18.31
N LEU A 240 25.39 -1.26 -17.60
CA LEU A 240 24.46 -0.44 -16.80
C LEU A 240 24.71 -0.56 -15.29
N ALA A 241 25.32 -1.65 -14.82
CA ALA A 241 25.44 -1.98 -13.41
C ALA A 241 26.17 -0.92 -12.57
N ASP A 242 27.21 -0.27 -13.13
CA ASP A 242 27.97 0.77 -12.42
C ASP A 242 27.33 2.18 -12.50
N ARG A 243 26.21 2.30 -13.23
CA ARG A 243 25.53 3.57 -13.52
C ARG A 243 24.25 3.77 -12.70
N VAL A 244 23.78 2.73 -12.01
CA VAL A 244 22.61 2.83 -11.14
C VAL A 244 22.93 3.64 -9.90
N SER A 245 22.04 4.56 -9.53
CA SER A 245 22.11 5.27 -8.26
C SER A 245 22.10 4.26 -7.11
N GLU A 246 22.84 4.58 -6.05
CA GLU A 246 22.65 3.93 -4.76
C GLU A 246 21.31 4.41 -4.16
N GLY A 247 20.69 3.55 -3.35
CA GLY A 247 19.48 3.88 -2.59
C GLY A 247 19.79 4.20 -1.14
N TYR A 248 18.99 5.07 -0.51
CA TYR A 248 19.19 5.51 0.87
C TYR A 248 17.89 5.49 1.68
N ASN A 249 18.00 5.37 3.00
CA ASN A 249 16.86 5.66 3.88
C ASN A 249 16.67 7.18 4.03
N ASP A 250 17.78 7.90 4.17
CA ASP A 250 17.86 9.36 4.24
C ASP A 250 19.22 9.82 3.70
N SER A 251 19.34 11.10 3.35
CA SER A 251 20.53 11.69 2.71
C SER A 251 21.81 11.64 3.55
N SER A 252 21.71 11.38 4.86
CA SER A 252 22.84 11.21 5.77
C SER A 252 23.19 9.75 6.05
N GLY A 253 22.34 8.82 5.59
CA GLY A 253 22.44 7.39 5.81
C GLY A 253 23.47 6.71 4.90
N PRO A 254 23.87 5.46 5.24
CA PRO A 254 24.69 4.68 4.33
C PRO A 254 23.88 4.23 3.12
N ALA A 255 24.59 4.07 2.00
CA ALA A 255 24.08 3.40 0.81
C ALA A 255 23.53 2.01 1.13
N GLN A 256 22.44 1.65 0.46
CA GLN A 256 21.78 0.37 0.57
C GLN A 256 22.12 -0.53 -0.63
N PRO A 257 22.07 -1.87 -0.45
CA PRO A 257 22.29 -2.80 -1.57
C PRO A 257 21.23 -2.66 -2.66
N PHE A 258 21.56 -3.11 -3.87
CA PHE A 258 20.60 -3.20 -4.97
C PHE A 258 19.45 -4.16 -4.61
N GLU A 259 18.21 -3.74 -4.89
CA GLU A 259 17.02 -4.50 -4.53
C GLU A 259 16.49 -5.29 -5.74
N TYR A 260 16.03 -6.50 -5.52
CA TYR A 260 15.47 -7.35 -6.57
C TYR A 260 13.95 -7.37 -6.45
N VAL A 261 13.23 -6.94 -7.48
CA VAL A 261 11.76 -7.05 -7.54
C VAL A 261 11.42 -8.47 -7.99
N GLY A 262 10.78 -9.26 -7.13
CA GLY A 262 10.49 -10.67 -7.40
C GLY A 262 9.38 -10.91 -8.44
N THR A 263 8.70 -9.84 -8.85
CA THR A 263 7.76 -9.84 -9.98
C THR A 263 8.16 -8.75 -10.99
N PRO A 264 9.16 -9.00 -11.87
CA PRO A 264 9.78 -7.95 -12.65
C PRO A 264 8.84 -7.06 -13.48
N PRO A 265 7.79 -7.57 -14.14
CA PRO A 265 6.84 -6.72 -14.86
C PRO A 265 6.16 -5.66 -13.98
N ALA A 266 6.04 -5.92 -12.68
CA ALA A 266 5.38 -5.01 -11.75
C ALA A 266 6.26 -3.86 -11.24
N GLY A 267 7.59 -3.93 -11.36
CA GLY A 267 8.45 -2.94 -10.72
C GLY A 267 9.95 -2.92 -11.02
N ALA A 268 10.48 -3.76 -11.91
CA ALA A 268 11.92 -3.95 -12.04
C ALA A 268 12.67 -2.94 -12.94
N LEU A 269 11.98 -2.03 -13.62
CA LEU A 269 12.64 -1.07 -14.50
C LEU A 269 13.70 -0.29 -13.74
N SER A 270 14.88 -0.16 -14.35
CA SER A 270 15.87 0.88 -14.05
C SER A 270 16.02 1.73 -15.30
N ALA A 271 15.97 3.06 -15.17
CA ALA A 271 15.99 3.97 -16.32
C ALA A 271 16.59 5.34 -15.94
N THR A 272 17.12 6.05 -16.94
CA THR A 272 17.56 7.46 -16.82
C THR A 272 16.40 8.41 -17.10
N ALA A 273 16.52 9.69 -16.70
CA ALA A 273 15.53 10.70 -17.05
C ALA A 273 15.43 10.92 -18.56
N ASP A 274 16.57 10.88 -19.28
CA ASP A 274 16.62 10.99 -20.74
C ASP A 274 15.79 9.89 -21.42
N ASP A 275 15.88 8.66 -20.93
CA ASP A 275 15.12 7.54 -21.49
C ASP A 275 13.64 7.63 -21.14
N MET A 276 13.31 8.02 -19.90
CA MET A 276 11.92 8.27 -19.51
C MET A 276 11.28 9.38 -20.35
N ALA A 277 12.02 10.43 -20.72
CA ALA A 277 11.53 11.48 -21.60
C ALA A 277 11.14 10.93 -22.99
N LYS A 278 11.92 10.00 -23.54
CA LYS A 278 11.60 9.33 -24.82
C LYS A 278 10.32 8.50 -24.71
N PHE A 279 10.17 7.75 -23.62
CA PHE A 279 8.96 6.99 -23.35
C PHE A 279 7.73 7.89 -23.22
N MET A 280 7.82 8.99 -22.46
CA MET A 280 6.74 9.96 -22.33
C MET A 280 6.32 10.54 -23.69
N LEU A 281 7.27 10.92 -24.54
CA LEU A 281 6.96 11.43 -25.88
C LEU A 281 6.25 10.38 -26.75
N ALA A 282 6.70 9.13 -26.72
CA ALA A 282 6.04 8.04 -27.45
C ALA A 282 4.59 7.83 -26.98
N GLN A 283 4.37 7.89 -25.66
CA GLN A 283 3.04 7.82 -25.04
C GLN A 283 2.17 9.05 -25.33
N LEU A 284 2.75 10.20 -25.64
CA LEU A 284 2.01 11.38 -26.14
C LEU A 284 1.79 11.36 -27.65
N GLY A 285 2.25 10.30 -28.34
CA GLY A 285 2.12 10.17 -29.78
C GLY A 285 3.12 10.96 -30.60
N VAL A 286 4.30 11.19 -30.05
CA VAL A 286 5.38 11.97 -30.65
C VAL A 286 6.59 11.08 -30.93
N GLY A 287 7.21 11.24 -32.11
CA GLY A 287 8.39 10.46 -32.49
C GLY A 287 8.05 9.01 -32.86
N THR A 288 8.88 8.06 -32.42
CA THR A 288 8.62 6.63 -32.62
C THR A 288 7.33 6.23 -31.89
N GLN A 289 6.37 5.69 -32.62
CA GLN A 289 5.10 5.23 -32.05
C GLN A 289 5.24 3.77 -31.60
N LEU A 290 4.79 3.47 -30.38
CA LEU A 290 4.71 2.10 -29.86
C LEU A 290 3.35 1.44 -30.12
N LEU A 291 2.31 2.26 -30.26
CA LEU A 291 0.91 1.88 -30.46
C LEU A 291 0.28 2.85 -31.47
N ASP A 292 -0.71 2.38 -32.21
CA ASP A 292 -1.58 3.26 -33.00
C ASP A 292 -2.40 4.19 -32.09
N ALA A 293 -2.84 5.33 -32.63
CA ALA A 293 -3.54 6.35 -31.85
C ALA A 293 -4.85 5.85 -31.21
N GLU A 294 -5.56 4.92 -31.87
CA GLU A 294 -6.79 4.33 -31.35
C GLU A 294 -6.50 3.39 -30.16
N THR A 295 -5.51 2.52 -30.29
CA THR A 295 -5.06 1.61 -29.21
C THR A 295 -4.53 2.38 -28.01
N ARG A 296 -3.77 3.46 -28.25
CA ARG A 296 -3.30 4.36 -27.19
C ARG A 296 -4.46 5.04 -26.47
N GLU A 297 -5.45 5.57 -27.19
CA GLU A 297 -6.62 6.16 -26.56
C GLU A 297 -7.43 5.13 -25.77
N GLN A 298 -7.53 3.90 -26.27
CA GLN A 298 -8.13 2.79 -25.51
C GLN A 298 -7.36 2.51 -24.22
N MET A 299 -6.02 2.56 -24.26
CA MET A 299 -5.16 2.35 -23.09
C MET A 299 -5.33 3.45 -22.02
N PHE A 300 -5.54 4.70 -22.44
CA PHE A 300 -5.76 5.85 -21.55
C PHE A 300 -7.23 6.05 -21.18
N SER A 301 -8.15 5.34 -21.82
CA SER A 301 -9.55 5.36 -21.48
C SER A 301 -9.81 4.49 -20.25
N PRO A 302 -10.81 4.84 -19.43
CA PRO A 302 -11.29 3.98 -18.36
C PRO A 302 -11.46 2.54 -18.82
N ALA A 303 -10.87 1.61 -18.07
CA ALA A 303 -10.94 0.20 -18.46
C ALA A 303 -12.34 -0.39 -18.29
N LEU A 304 -13.10 0.12 -17.31
CA LEU A 304 -14.44 -0.31 -16.91
C LEU A 304 -15.39 0.88 -16.82
N ASP A 305 -16.68 0.60 -16.95
CA ASP A 305 -17.77 1.57 -16.98
C ASP A 305 -18.74 1.41 -15.80
N ALA A 306 -19.82 2.21 -15.83
CA ALA A 306 -20.85 2.20 -14.80
C ALA A 306 -21.62 0.87 -14.71
N ASP A 307 -21.65 0.04 -15.77
CA ASP A 307 -22.30 -1.27 -15.72
C ASP A 307 -21.51 -2.24 -14.82
N SER A 308 -20.19 -2.05 -14.72
CA SER A 308 -19.30 -2.87 -13.87
C SER A 308 -19.06 -2.26 -12.49
N LEU A 309 -18.86 -0.94 -12.44
CA LEU A 309 -18.38 -0.22 -11.26
C LEU A 309 -19.47 0.60 -10.55
N GLY A 310 -20.68 0.73 -11.12
CA GLY A 310 -21.74 1.55 -10.55
C GLY A 310 -21.30 3.00 -10.37
N ALA A 311 -21.57 3.56 -9.19
CA ALA A 311 -21.20 4.93 -8.83
C ALA A 311 -19.69 5.20 -8.88
N PHE A 312 -18.85 4.17 -8.75
CA PHE A 312 -17.39 4.33 -8.81
C PHE A 312 -16.90 4.77 -10.19
N ALA A 313 -17.68 4.56 -11.26
CA ALA A 313 -17.32 5.00 -12.60
C ALA A 313 -17.26 6.53 -12.74
N ASP A 314 -17.86 7.28 -11.81
CA ASP A 314 -17.88 8.75 -11.81
C ASP A 314 -16.67 9.38 -11.07
N ALA A 315 -15.79 8.56 -10.49
CA ALA A 315 -14.57 8.98 -9.77
C ALA A 315 -13.28 8.60 -10.54
N PRO A 316 -12.09 9.02 -10.05
CA PRO A 316 -10.81 8.50 -10.52
C PRO A 316 -10.79 6.98 -10.54
N ARG A 317 -10.27 6.40 -11.62
CA ARG A 317 -10.30 4.96 -11.90
C ARG A 317 -9.08 4.53 -12.66
N MET A 318 -8.78 3.24 -12.65
CA MET A 318 -7.75 2.70 -13.51
C MET A 318 -8.19 2.74 -14.97
N THR A 319 -7.25 3.10 -15.83
CA THR A 319 -7.29 2.77 -17.26
C THR A 319 -6.68 1.37 -17.46
N LEU A 320 -6.21 1.05 -18.67
CA LEU A 320 -5.36 -0.12 -18.88
C LEU A 320 -3.91 0.20 -18.46
N GLY A 321 -3.64 0.06 -17.17
CA GLY A 321 -2.30 0.20 -16.59
C GLY A 321 -1.91 1.60 -16.12
N TRP A 322 -2.76 2.62 -16.28
CA TRP A 322 -2.52 3.99 -15.79
C TRP A 322 -3.57 4.42 -14.76
N PHE A 323 -3.18 5.31 -13.88
CA PHE A 323 -4.11 6.08 -13.05
C PHE A 323 -4.79 7.12 -13.93
N GLN A 324 -6.12 7.14 -13.96
CA GLN A 324 -6.84 8.29 -14.46
C GLN A 324 -6.90 9.33 -13.34
N GLU A 325 -6.32 10.48 -13.61
CA GLU A 325 -6.26 11.62 -12.72
C GLU A 325 -6.88 12.86 -13.38
N ASP A 326 -7.20 13.85 -12.56
CA ASP A 326 -7.62 15.18 -12.99
C ASP A 326 -6.80 16.18 -12.18
N GLN A 327 -6.20 17.14 -12.86
CA GLN A 327 -5.49 18.26 -12.24
C GLN A 327 -5.98 19.52 -12.93
N ASN A 328 -6.57 20.46 -12.18
CA ASN A 328 -7.09 21.71 -12.70
C ASN A 328 -8.14 21.54 -13.82
N GLY A 329 -8.86 20.41 -13.88
CA GLY A 329 -9.80 20.09 -14.97
C GLY A 329 -9.14 19.59 -16.25
N HIS A 330 -7.83 19.34 -16.22
CA HIS A 330 -7.08 18.68 -17.28
C HIS A 330 -7.02 17.18 -17.01
N ARG A 331 -7.31 16.37 -18.04
CA ARG A 331 -7.16 14.92 -17.96
C ARG A 331 -5.68 14.59 -17.82
N VAL A 332 -5.37 13.82 -16.79
CA VAL A 332 -4.03 13.30 -16.54
C VAL A 332 -4.08 11.77 -16.58
N VAL A 333 -3.08 11.17 -17.23
CA VAL A 333 -2.77 9.75 -17.03
C VAL A 333 -1.43 9.64 -16.33
N GLY A 334 -1.45 9.02 -15.16
CA GLY A 334 -0.32 9.01 -14.24
C GLY A 334 0.05 7.61 -13.78
N HIS A 335 1.21 7.51 -13.15
CA HIS A 335 1.56 6.36 -12.32
C HIS A 335 2.63 6.75 -11.29
N GLY A 336 2.39 6.43 -10.02
CA GLY A 336 3.39 6.52 -8.94
C GLY A 336 4.24 5.25 -8.85
N GLY A 337 5.43 5.32 -8.28
CA GLY A 337 6.25 4.12 -8.16
C GLY A 337 7.21 4.14 -6.99
N ASP A 338 7.23 3.03 -6.26
CA ASP A 338 8.01 2.91 -5.04
C ASP A 338 8.76 1.57 -5.02
N THR A 339 10.03 1.60 -4.62
CA THR A 339 10.78 0.47 -4.06
C THR A 339 11.07 0.75 -2.57
N ASN A 340 11.99 0.04 -1.91
CA ASN A 340 12.35 0.42 -0.53
C ASN A 340 13.04 1.79 -0.45
N PHE A 341 13.78 2.17 -1.50
CA PHE A 341 14.65 3.35 -1.46
C PHE A 341 14.41 4.34 -2.60
N PHE A 342 13.64 3.96 -3.62
CA PHE A 342 13.35 4.81 -4.76
C PHE A 342 11.87 5.16 -4.80
N HIS A 343 11.56 6.43 -5.02
CA HIS A 343 10.20 6.98 -4.97
C HIS A 343 9.98 7.92 -6.15
N SER A 344 8.99 7.61 -6.99
CA SER A 344 8.85 8.20 -8.32
C SER A 344 7.42 8.56 -8.65
N HIS A 345 7.24 9.50 -9.56
CA HIS A 345 5.93 9.87 -10.10
C HIS A 345 6.07 10.22 -11.58
N LEU A 346 5.08 9.85 -12.37
CA LEU A 346 4.97 10.17 -13.79
C LEU A 346 3.56 10.65 -14.07
N ASN A 347 3.42 11.84 -14.65
CA ASN A 347 2.14 12.37 -15.15
C ASN A 347 2.27 12.77 -16.61
N LEU A 348 1.28 12.39 -17.42
CA LEU A 348 1.10 12.84 -18.79
C LEU A 348 -0.22 13.61 -18.90
N TYR A 349 -0.19 14.68 -19.70
CA TYR A 349 -1.32 15.54 -20.04
C TYR A 349 -1.57 15.37 -21.54
N PRO A 350 -2.35 14.36 -21.98
CA PRO A 350 -2.45 13.99 -23.39
C PRO A 350 -2.97 15.13 -24.27
N GLU A 351 -3.97 15.87 -23.78
CA GLU A 351 -4.60 16.98 -24.48
C GLU A 351 -3.71 18.22 -24.58
N ASP A 352 -2.81 18.41 -23.61
CA ASP A 352 -1.84 19.52 -23.59
C ASP A 352 -0.49 19.15 -24.24
N GLY A 353 -0.27 17.86 -24.55
CA GLY A 353 0.96 17.36 -25.14
C GLY A 353 2.18 17.51 -24.22
N ALA A 354 1.96 17.41 -22.91
CA ALA A 354 2.95 17.63 -21.87
C ALA A 354 3.11 16.43 -20.93
N GLY A 355 4.23 16.36 -20.23
CA GLY A 355 4.46 15.33 -19.22
C GLY A 355 5.63 15.63 -18.31
N ILE A 356 5.56 15.12 -17.08
CA ILE A 356 6.58 15.28 -16.05
C ILE A 356 6.85 13.93 -15.38
N TYR A 357 8.13 13.62 -15.18
CA TYR A 357 8.61 12.46 -14.45
C TYR A 357 9.62 12.91 -13.40
N VAL A 358 9.53 12.35 -12.20
CA VAL A 358 10.53 12.53 -11.13
C VAL A 358 10.82 11.19 -10.47
N SER A 359 12.07 11.00 -10.05
CA SER A 359 12.48 9.87 -9.21
C SER A 359 13.49 10.31 -8.17
N PHE A 360 13.26 9.92 -6.92
CA PHE A 360 14.10 10.17 -5.75
C PHE A 360 14.79 8.87 -5.33
N ASN A 361 16.01 8.95 -4.79
CA ASN A 361 16.79 7.81 -4.32
C ASN A 361 16.86 7.73 -2.77
N SER A 362 15.89 8.32 -2.06
CA SER A 362 15.81 8.24 -0.59
C SER A 362 14.38 8.23 -0.09
N THR A 363 14.12 7.53 1.02
CA THR A 363 12.83 7.58 1.72
C THR A 363 12.59 8.93 2.42
N GLY A 364 13.65 9.58 2.89
CA GLY A 364 13.60 10.91 3.51
C GLY A 364 13.57 10.88 5.04
N THR A 365 13.14 11.98 5.66
CA THR A 365 13.15 12.15 7.12
C THR A 365 12.20 11.19 7.85
N ASP A 366 11.14 10.75 7.18
CA ASP A 366 10.25 9.68 7.60
C ASP A 366 9.68 8.90 6.39
N GLY A 367 8.86 7.89 6.65
CA GLY A 367 8.34 6.99 5.61
C GLY A 367 7.30 7.60 4.65
N ALA A 368 6.79 8.80 4.93
CA ALA A 368 5.77 9.48 4.14
C ALA A 368 6.28 10.75 3.45
N ALA A 369 7.47 11.25 3.82
CA ALA A 369 8.10 12.45 3.29
C ALA A 369 8.04 12.57 1.76
N THR A 370 8.38 11.50 1.02
CA THR A 370 8.34 11.53 -0.45
C THR A 370 6.94 11.46 -1.06
N LEU A 371 5.92 11.02 -0.33
CA LEU A 371 4.55 10.96 -0.85
C LEU A 371 3.95 12.37 -0.98
N GLY A 372 4.04 13.16 0.09
CA GLY A 372 3.63 14.57 0.09
C GLY A 372 4.43 15.37 -0.94
N LEU A 373 5.76 15.26 -0.90
CA LEU A 373 6.66 15.97 -1.81
C LEU A 373 6.36 15.69 -3.29
N ARG A 374 6.13 14.43 -3.67
CA ARG A 374 5.75 14.09 -5.06
C ARG A 374 4.41 14.73 -5.44
N SER A 375 3.40 14.61 -4.57
CA SER A 375 2.07 15.15 -4.82
C SER A 375 2.10 16.67 -4.98
N ASP A 376 2.84 17.36 -4.10
CA ASP A 376 3.02 18.80 -4.14
C ASP A 376 3.75 19.24 -5.41
N LEU A 377 4.79 18.52 -5.83
CA LEU A 377 5.51 18.82 -7.06
C LEU A 377 4.62 18.68 -8.31
N MET A 378 3.81 17.61 -8.39
CA MET A 378 2.90 17.39 -9.51
C MET A 378 1.79 18.45 -9.54
N ARG A 379 1.26 18.82 -8.36
CA ARG A 379 0.25 19.88 -8.22
C ARG A 379 0.81 21.24 -8.61
N ASP A 380 2.00 21.61 -8.11
CA ASP A 380 2.63 22.89 -8.41
C ASP A 380 2.97 23.01 -9.91
N PHE A 381 3.37 21.91 -10.55
CA PHE A 381 3.51 21.85 -12.01
C PHE A 381 2.20 22.16 -12.74
N ALA A 382 1.09 21.52 -12.32
CA ALA A 382 -0.22 21.76 -12.91
C ALA A 382 -0.72 23.18 -12.65
N ASP A 383 -0.66 23.66 -11.42
CA ASP A 383 -1.13 24.99 -11.01
C ASP A 383 -0.39 26.11 -11.77
N ARG A 384 0.90 25.90 -12.08
CA ARG A 384 1.73 26.88 -12.78
C ARG A 384 1.49 26.93 -14.29
N TYR A 385 1.34 25.77 -14.94
CA TYR A 385 1.35 25.67 -16.40
C TYR A 385 0.00 25.30 -17.02
N PHE A 386 -0.86 24.65 -16.26
CA PHE A 386 -2.20 24.20 -16.68
C PHE A 386 -3.27 24.61 -15.65
N PRO A 387 -3.34 25.90 -15.23
CA PRO A 387 -4.31 26.31 -14.24
C PRO A 387 -5.73 26.24 -14.79
N GLY A 388 -6.65 25.85 -13.93
CA GLY A 388 -8.04 25.66 -14.28
C GLY A 388 -8.88 25.48 -13.02
N GLN A 389 -10.19 25.42 -13.21
CA GLN A 389 -11.12 25.15 -12.12
C GLN A 389 -12.22 24.25 -12.65
N THR A 390 -12.40 23.10 -12.00
CA THR A 390 -13.61 22.32 -12.16
C THR A 390 -14.73 23.05 -11.42
N GLU A 391 -15.80 23.48 -12.09
CA GLU A 391 -16.96 24.05 -11.40
C GLU A 391 -17.72 22.93 -10.68
N THR A 392 -17.95 23.08 -9.37
CA THR A 392 -18.83 22.18 -8.61
C THR A 392 -19.97 22.95 -7.97
N THR A 393 -21.14 22.32 -7.92
CA THR A 393 -22.32 22.87 -7.24
C THR A 393 -22.59 22.02 -6.00
N PRO A 394 -22.47 22.59 -4.78
CA PRO A 394 -22.80 21.87 -3.55
C PRO A 394 -24.26 21.39 -3.54
N VAL A 395 -24.49 20.21 -2.97
CA VAL A 395 -25.84 19.64 -2.77
C VAL A 395 -26.46 20.19 -1.47
N GLU A 396 -27.75 20.55 -1.48
CA GLU A 396 -28.45 21.13 -0.32
C GLU A 396 -28.77 20.11 0.80
N ASP A 397 -28.99 18.84 0.46
CA ASP A 397 -29.30 17.75 1.38
C ASP A 397 -28.26 16.65 1.23
N SER A 398 -27.26 16.63 2.12
CA SER A 398 -26.09 15.76 1.96
C SER A 398 -26.29 14.39 2.63
N ASP A 399 -25.62 13.38 2.10
CA ASP A 399 -25.55 12.02 2.68
C ASP A 399 -24.46 11.86 3.76
N ALA A 400 -23.92 12.95 4.33
CA ALA A 400 -22.76 12.90 5.24
C ALA A 400 -22.91 11.91 6.40
N GLU A 401 -24.11 11.84 7.01
CA GLU A 401 -24.41 10.91 8.11
C GLU A 401 -24.41 9.44 7.67
N LEU A 402 -24.75 9.14 6.41
CA LEU A 402 -24.65 7.78 5.85
C LEU A 402 -23.19 7.39 5.58
N VAL A 403 -22.35 8.36 5.19
CA VAL A 403 -20.93 8.18 4.89
C VAL A 403 -20.05 8.14 6.15
N ALA A 404 -20.55 8.62 7.29
CA ALA A 404 -19.80 8.59 8.54
C ALA A 404 -19.55 7.14 9.00
N GLY A 405 -18.28 6.80 9.25
CA GLY A 405 -17.92 5.42 9.53
C GLY A 405 -16.45 5.18 9.77
N THR A 406 -16.10 3.89 9.86
CA THR A 406 -14.72 3.43 9.87
C THR A 406 -14.58 2.45 8.72
N TYR A 407 -13.56 2.65 7.91
CA TYR A 407 -13.33 1.95 6.67
C TYR A 407 -11.94 1.31 6.68
N HIS A 408 -11.75 0.30 5.85
CA HIS A 408 -10.46 -0.31 5.54
C HIS A 408 -10.26 -0.34 4.03
N ALA A 409 -9.02 -0.36 3.56
CA ALA A 409 -8.74 -0.45 2.13
C ALA A 409 -9.08 -1.85 1.58
N SER A 410 -9.60 -1.91 0.36
CA SER A 410 -9.82 -3.16 -0.39
C SER A 410 -8.50 -3.86 -0.72
N ARG A 411 -7.42 -3.08 -0.90
CA ARG A 411 -6.05 -3.58 -0.96
C ARG A 411 -5.59 -3.95 0.44
N GLY A 412 -5.67 -5.23 0.77
CA GLY A 412 -5.31 -5.74 2.10
C GLY A 412 -4.93 -7.22 2.08
N PHE A 413 -4.69 -7.76 3.27
CA PHE A 413 -4.34 -9.15 3.47
C PHE A 413 -5.54 -9.91 4.04
N HIS A 414 -5.95 -11.03 3.46
CA HIS A 414 -7.17 -11.72 3.89
C HIS A 414 -6.88 -13.13 4.40
N SER A 415 -6.07 -13.90 3.68
CA SER A 415 -5.83 -15.32 3.94
C SER A 415 -4.60 -15.59 4.81
N THR A 416 -3.81 -14.55 5.11
CA THR A 416 -2.51 -14.67 5.82
C THR A 416 -2.55 -14.03 7.21
N PHE A 417 -1.50 -14.28 8.01
CA PHE A 417 -1.38 -13.69 9.34
C PHE A 417 -1.26 -12.15 9.30
N LEU A 418 -0.93 -11.56 8.15
CA LEU A 418 -0.90 -10.10 7.96
C LEU A 418 -2.30 -9.48 7.89
N SER A 419 -3.37 -10.27 7.79
CA SER A 419 -4.75 -9.75 7.90
C SER A 419 -5.02 -8.96 9.18
N ALA A 420 -4.23 -9.20 10.24
CA ALA A 420 -4.28 -8.40 11.46
C ALA A 420 -3.88 -6.93 11.26
N LEU A 421 -3.12 -6.61 10.19
CA LEU A 421 -2.68 -5.24 9.88
C LEU A 421 -3.82 -4.36 9.36
N ASP A 422 -4.85 -4.94 8.74
CA ASP A 422 -6.03 -4.20 8.27
C ASP A 422 -6.79 -3.52 9.43
N LEU A 423 -6.63 -4.02 10.66
CA LEU A 423 -7.15 -3.38 11.87
C LEU A 423 -6.40 -2.11 12.29
N LEU A 424 -5.17 -1.95 11.81
CA LEU A 424 -4.30 -0.81 12.13
C LEU A 424 -4.38 0.28 11.07
N SER A 425 -4.71 -0.10 9.82
CA SER A 425 -4.81 0.80 8.67
C SER A 425 -6.26 1.15 8.36
N THR A 426 -6.92 1.87 9.27
CA THR A 426 -8.32 2.27 9.12
C THR A 426 -8.49 3.74 8.81
N THR A 427 -9.40 4.07 7.90
CA THR A 427 -9.83 5.44 7.63
C THR A 427 -11.10 5.73 8.40
N LYS A 428 -11.08 6.78 9.22
CA LYS A 428 -12.26 7.22 9.95
C LYS A 428 -12.82 8.49 9.33
N ILE A 429 -14.10 8.43 8.97
CA ILE A 429 -14.86 9.51 8.36
C ILE A 429 -15.92 9.97 9.35
N THR A 430 -15.99 11.28 9.58
CA THR A 430 -16.94 11.91 10.51
C THR A 430 -17.84 12.87 9.75
N ALA A 431 -19.16 12.78 9.93
CA ALA A 431 -20.10 13.78 9.44
C ALA A 431 -19.94 15.09 10.24
N LEU A 432 -19.91 16.22 9.54
CA LEU A 432 -19.92 17.55 10.12
C LEU A 432 -21.35 18.10 10.14
N ASP A 433 -21.64 19.01 11.08
CA ASP A 433 -22.96 19.62 11.26
C ASP A 433 -23.46 20.42 10.02
N ASP A 434 -22.57 20.72 9.06
CA ASP A 434 -22.85 21.47 7.85
C ASP A 434 -23.01 20.62 6.58
N GLY A 435 -23.12 19.29 6.73
CA GLY A 435 -23.33 18.36 5.61
C GLY A 435 -22.05 17.94 4.89
N ARG A 436 -20.88 18.30 5.42
CA ARG A 436 -19.58 17.82 4.91
C ARG A 436 -19.11 16.58 5.66
N ILE A 437 -18.14 15.87 5.09
CA ILE A 437 -17.44 14.78 5.77
C ILE A 437 -15.99 15.15 6.02
N ALA A 438 -15.44 14.71 7.15
CA ALA A 438 -14.04 14.91 7.52
C ALA A 438 -13.34 13.56 7.66
N PHE A 439 -12.20 13.43 6.99
CA PHE A 439 -11.26 12.33 7.15
C PHE A 439 -10.31 12.69 8.29
N ASP A 440 -10.15 11.80 9.27
CA ASP A 440 -9.19 12.00 10.38
C ASP A 440 -7.74 12.05 9.82
N ALA A 441 -7.47 11.23 8.80
CA ALA A 441 -6.27 11.25 7.97
C ALA A 441 -6.66 10.73 6.58
N ASP A 442 -6.43 11.54 5.55
CA ASP A 442 -6.69 11.20 4.16
C ASP A 442 -5.70 10.14 3.67
N PRO A 443 -6.13 9.06 3.01
CA PRO A 443 -5.23 8.02 2.53
C PRO A 443 -4.13 8.51 1.56
N GLY A 444 -4.39 9.57 0.79
CA GLY A 444 -3.46 10.09 -0.22
C GLY A 444 -2.40 11.03 0.33
N THR A 445 -2.72 11.79 1.39
CA THR A 445 -1.80 12.79 1.98
C THR A 445 -1.36 12.44 3.41
N LEU A 446 -2.07 11.53 4.08
CA LEU A 446 -1.97 11.24 5.52
C LEU A 446 -2.30 12.43 6.43
N GLU A 447 -2.87 13.49 5.86
CA GLU A 447 -3.32 14.69 6.57
C GLU A 447 -4.84 14.74 6.68
N PRO A 448 -5.42 15.43 7.67
CA PRO A 448 -6.86 15.60 7.72
C PRO A 448 -7.40 16.34 6.49
N ALA A 449 -8.47 15.83 5.89
CA ALA A 449 -9.13 16.43 4.73
C ALA A 449 -10.64 16.54 4.94
N VAL A 450 -11.27 17.54 4.30
CA VAL A 450 -12.72 17.77 4.37
C VAL A 450 -13.29 17.70 2.96
N TYR A 451 -14.42 17.02 2.81
CA TYR A 451 -15.09 16.86 1.52
C TYR A 451 -16.53 17.35 1.59
N GLU A 452 -16.98 17.98 0.51
CA GLU A 452 -18.36 18.41 0.30
C GLU A 452 -19.01 17.62 -0.84
N GLN A 453 -20.29 17.31 -0.70
CA GLN A 453 -21.03 16.58 -1.73
C GLN A 453 -21.35 17.51 -2.91
N VAL A 454 -20.98 17.07 -4.12
CA VAL A 454 -21.09 17.83 -5.38
C VAL A 454 -21.92 17.13 -6.44
N GLY A 455 -22.45 15.94 -6.13
CA GLY A 455 -23.38 15.16 -6.95
C GLY A 455 -23.99 14.03 -6.15
N ASP A 456 -24.86 13.22 -6.78
CA ASP A 456 -25.59 12.15 -6.09
C ASP A 456 -24.65 11.17 -5.35
N ALA A 457 -23.55 10.77 -5.98
CA ALA A 457 -22.52 9.90 -5.39
C ALA A 457 -21.17 10.59 -5.17
N LEU A 458 -21.00 11.83 -5.64
CA LEU A 458 -19.70 12.49 -5.74
C LEU A 458 -19.46 13.48 -4.62
N TRP A 459 -18.23 13.45 -4.12
CA TRP A 459 -17.73 14.34 -3.08
C TRP A 459 -16.40 14.92 -3.52
N ARG A 460 -16.17 16.19 -3.21
CA ARG A 460 -14.96 16.91 -3.59
C ARG A 460 -14.25 17.48 -2.37
N GLU A 461 -12.94 17.41 -2.38
CA GLU A 461 -12.07 17.98 -1.37
C GLU A 461 -12.23 19.51 -1.31
N VAL A 462 -12.47 20.04 -0.11
CA VAL A 462 -12.59 21.48 0.12
C VAL A 462 -11.20 22.11 0.08
N GLY A 463 -10.98 22.99 -0.90
CA GLY A 463 -9.66 23.63 -1.11
C GLY A 463 -8.65 22.76 -1.88
N GLY A 464 -9.09 21.59 -2.34
CA GLY A 464 -8.32 20.67 -3.17
C GLY A 464 -9.08 20.25 -4.43
N GLU A 465 -8.53 19.27 -5.12
CA GLU A 465 -9.06 18.81 -6.41
C GLU A 465 -9.55 17.37 -6.37
N ARG A 466 -9.27 16.64 -5.28
CA ARG A 466 -9.64 15.23 -5.18
C ARG A 466 -11.15 15.06 -5.20
N VAL A 467 -11.60 14.13 -6.03
CA VAL A 467 -13.00 13.70 -6.13
C VAL A 467 -13.08 12.25 -5.70
N LEU A 468 -14.07 11.94 -4.85
CA LEU A 468 -14.37 10.58 -4.41
C LEU A 468 -15.82 10.22 -4.70
N ALA A 469 -16.05 8.95 -5.03
CA ALA A 469 -17.38 8.40 -5.28
C ALA A 469 -17.78 7.46 -4.16
N VAL A 470 -18.98 7.66 -3.62
CA VAL A 470 -19.59 6.81 -2.60
C VAL A 470 -20.65 5.95 -3.28
N ASN A 471 -20.50 4.62 -3.19
CA ASN A 471 -21.56 3.71 -3.62
C ASN A 471 -22.48 3.40 -2.44
N ILE A 472 -23.79 3.59 -2.65
CA ILE A 472 -24.83 3.35 -1.67
C ILE A 472 -25.83 2.36 -2.26
N GLU A 473 -25.96 1.19 -1.63
CA GLU A 473 -26.91 0.15 -2.02
C GLU A 473 -27.83 -0.15 -0.85
N ASP A 474 -29.14 -0.20 -1.10
CA ASP A 474 -30.17 -0.47 -0.08
C ASP A 474 -30.08 0.44 1.18
N GLY A 475 -29.53 1.65 1.03
CA GLY A 475 -29.38 2.62 2.11
C GLY A 475 -28.14 2.41 2.99
N GLU A 476 -27.22 1.54 2.58
CA GLU A 476 -25.93 1.33 3.22
C GLU A 476 -24.79 1.67 2.26
N VAL A 477 -23.74 2.30 2.77
CA VAL A 477 -22.52 2.53 1.98
C VAL A 477 -21.85 1.17 1.77
N THR A 478 -21.60 0.78 0.53
CA THR A 478 -20.91 -0.47 0.17
C THR A 478 -19.43 -0.25 -0.14
N GLY A 479 -19.06 0.98 -0.50
CA GLY A 479 -17.66 1.39 -0.61
C GLY A 479 -17.51 2.83 -1.03
N ILE A 480 -16.28 3.34 -0.91
CA ILE A 480 -15.88 4.68 -1.33
C ILE A 480 -14.62 4.55 -2.17
N VAL A 481 -14.67 4.93 -3.44
CA VAL A 481 -13.48 5.05 -4.28
C VAL A 481 -12.84 6.41 -4.00
N HIS A 482 -11.70 6.38 -3.32
CA HIS A 482 -10.92 7.56 -2.93
C HIS A 482 -9.88 7.92 -3.99
N ASP A 483 -9.30 6.91 -4.63
CA ASP A 483 -8.38 7.04 -5.75
C ASP A 483 -8.57 5.89 -6.75
N ALA A 484 -7.80 5.88 -7.84
CA ALA A 484 -7.86 4.83 -8.84
C ALA A 484 -7.38 3.45 -8.32
N ALA A 485 -6.59 3.40 -7.24
CA ALA A 485 -5.84 2.22 -6.82
C ALA A 485 -6.61 1.33 -5.84
N PHE A 486 -7.49 1.87 -5.01
CA PHE A 486 -8.27 1.07 -4.06
C PHE A 486 -9.63 1.68 -3.67
N THR A 487 -10.44 0.86 -3.02
CA THR A 487 -11.75 1.23 -2.48
C THR A 487 -11.71 1.15 -0.95
N LEU A 488 -12.27 2.13 -0.26
CA LEU A 488 -12.52 2.07 1.17
C LEU A 488 -13.81 1.30 1.42
N LEU A 489 -13.71 0.17 2.12
CA LEU A 489 -14.82 -0.72 2.45
C LEU A 489 -15.26 -0.51 3.91
N PRO A 490 -16.56 -0.47 4.21
CA PRO A 490 -17.06 -0.34 5.59
C PRO A 490 -16.50 -1.44 6.49
N MET A 491 -16.06 -1.07 7.69
CA MET A 491 -15.57 -2.04 8.67
C MET A 491 -16.69 -2.55 9.58
N ASP A 492 -16.85 -3.87 9.62
CA ASP A 492 -17.81 -4.54 10.50
C ASP A 492 -17.59 -4.20 11.98
N VAL A 493 -18.70 -4.17 12.74
CA VAL A 493 -18.67 -3.89 14.20
C VAL A 493 -17.74 -4.86 14.93
N GLU A 494 -17.76 -6.15 14.56
CA GLU A 494 -16.98 -7.20 15.21
C GLU A 494 -15.47 -6.94 15.09
N ARG A 495 -14.99 -6.64 13.88
CA ARG A 495 -13.60 -6.25 13.62
C ARG A 495 -13.22 -4.97 14.37
N ARG A 496 -14.09 -3.96 14.38
CA ARG A 496 -13.86 -2.68 15.09
C ARG A 496 -13.63 -2.85 16.59
N ILE A 497 -14.36 -3.76 17.25
CA ILE A 497 -14.24 -3.97 18.70
C ILE A 497 -13.24 -5.08 19.08
N GLY A 498 -12.85 -5.94 18.14
CA GLY A 498 -11.96 -7.07 18.36
C GLY A 498 -10.58 -6.66 18.92
N LEU A 499 -9.97 -5.62 18.35
CA LEU A 499 -8.67 -5.11 18.80
C LEU A 499 -8.71 -4.52 20.23
N PRO A 500 -9.64 -3.61 20.59
CA PRO A 500 -9.80 -3.14 21.96
C PRO A 500 -10.02 -4.26 22.98
N ILE A 501 -10.84 -5.27 22.64
CA ILE A 501 -11.08 -6.44 23.51
C ILE A 501 -9.79 -7.23 23.71
N THR A 502 -9.02 -7.43 22.65
CA THR A 502 -7.73 -8.14 22.68
C THR A 502 -6.69 -7.40 23.51
N ILE A 503 -6.60 -6.07 23.39
CA ILE A 503 -5.72 -5.23 24.22
C ILE A 503 -6.11 -5.33 25.70
N ALA A 504 -7.41 -5.24 26.01
CA ALA A 504 -7.91 -5.40 27.38
C ALA A 504 -7.59 -6.80 27.93
N ALA A 505 -7.72 -7.84 27.10
CA ALA A 505 -7.36 -9.21 27.45
C ALA A 505 -5.85 -9.36 27.73
N ILE A 506 -4.98 -8.79 26.90
CA ILE A 506 -3.53 -8.76 27.11
C ILE A 506 -3.20 -8.10 28.45
N ALA A 507 -3.80 -6.95 28.75
CA ALA A 507 -3.61 -6.26 30.04
C ALA A 507 -4.04 -7.13 31.23
N VAL A 508 -5.17 -7.82 31.13
CA VAL A 508 -5.65 -8.76 32.15
C VAL A 508 -4.65 -9.90 32.37
N LEU A 509 -4.12 -10.51 31.29
CA LEU A 509 -3.15 -11.59 31.39
C LEU A 509 -1.84 -11.12 32.02
N LEU A 510 -1.35 -9.93 31.62
CA LEU A 510 -0.14 -9.33 32.16
C LEU A 510 -0.27 -9.02 33.65
N ILE A 511 -1.35 -8.34 34.04
CA ILE A 511 -1.65 -8.05 35.46
C ILE A 511 -1.76 -9.35 36.24
N GLY A 512 -2.44 -10.37 35.69
CA GLY A 512 -2.57 -11.69 36.30
C GLY A 512 -1.22 -12.39 36.55
N LEU A 513 -0.29 -12.26 35.60
CA LEU A 513 1.05 -12.85 35.68
C LEU A 513 1.93 -12.12 36.71
N LEU A 514 1.90 -10.78 36.72
CA LEU A 514 2.65 -9.92 37.65
C LEU A 514 2.11 -9.97 39.09
N ALA A 515 0.80 -10.12 39.25
CA ALA A 515 0.16 -10.24 40.56
C ALA A 515 0.61 -11.49 41.32
N TRP A 516 1.08 -12.54 40.63
CA TRP A 516 1.53 -13.76 41.29
C TRP A 516 2.81 -13.60 42.12
N PRO A 517 3.97 -13.19 41.58
CA PRO A 517 5.17 -12.95 42.37
C PRO A 517 4.94 -11.85 43.41
N ALA A 518 4.20 -10.80 43.07
CA ALA A 518 3.82 -9.75 44.03
C ALA A 518 3.01 -10.30 45.22
N ALA A 519 2.00 -11.14 44.96
CA ALA A 519 1.22 -11.76 46.02
C ALA A 519 2.04 -12.80 46.82
N ALA A 520 2.99 -13.49 46.20
CA ALA A 520 3.91 -14.38 46.90
C ALA A 520 4.84 -13.62 47.84
N LEU A 521 5.42 -12.51 47.38
CA LEU A 521 6.24 -11.61 48.17
C LEU A 521 5.42 -10.98 49.31
N TYR A 522 4.22 -10.46 49.02
CA TYR A 522 3.32 -9.91 50.04
C TYR A 522 2.97 -10.94 51.11
N ARG A 523 2.64 -12.18 50.72
CA ARG A 523 2.38 -13.27 51.69
C ARG A 523 3.61 -13.59 52.53
N ARG A 524 4.80 -13.60 51.92
CA ARG A 524 6.07 -13.82 52.62
C ARG A 524 6.36 -12.71 53.63
N LEU A 525 6.17 -11.45 53.24
CA LEU A 525 6.37 -10.27 54.10
C LEU A 525 5.32 -10.17 55.23
N ARG A 526 4.13 -10.72 55.04
CA ARG A 526 3.03 -10.70 56.01
C ARG A 526 2.84 -12.03 56.76
N HIS A 527 3.76 -12.99 56.61
CA HIS A 527 3.66 -14.34 57.19
C HIS A 527 2.31 -15.04 56.96
N ARG A 528 1.67 -14.80 55.80
CA ARG A 528 0.39 -15.43 55.44
C ARG A 528 0.61 -16.77 54.74
N PRO A 529 -0.23 -17.79 54.99
CA PRO A 529 -0.11 -19.08 54.32
C PRO A 529 -0.34 -18.96 52.81
N GLY A 530 0.36 -19.81 52.05
CA GLY A 530 0.21 -19.90 50.60
C GLY A 530 -1.11 -20.59 50.20
N PRO A 531 -1.45 -20.56 48.90
CA PRO A 531 -2.57 -21.33 48.38
C PRO A 531 -2.36 -22.83 48.62
N GLY A 532 -3.44 -23.56 48.96
CA GLY A 532 -3.40 -25.01 49.19
C GLY A 532 -2.95 -25.82 47.96
N PRO A 533 -2.52 -27.08 48.14
CA PRO A 533 -2.01 -27.92 47.05
C PRO A 533 -3.07 -28.27 46.01
N GLU A 534 -4.35 -28.26 46.39
CA GLU A 534 -5.48 -28.52 45.51
C GLU A 534 -5.52 -27.52 44.35
N GLY A 535 -5.69 -28.04 43.13
CA GLY A 535 -5.74 -27.21 41.92
C GLY A 535 -4.42 -26.55 41.53
N ARG A 536 -3.30 -26.84 42.21
CA ARG A 536 -1.97 -26.27 41.89
C ARG A 536 -1.58 -26.52 40.44
N ARG A 537 -1.77 -27.74 39.93
CA ARG A 537 -1.47 -28.10 38.53
C ARG A 537 -2.19 -27.17 37.55
N TRP A 538 -3.49 -26.95 37.75
CA TRP A 538 -4.31 -26.12 36.87
C TRP A 538 -3.94 -24.64 36.97
N ARG A 539 -3.63 -24.15 38.18
CA ARG A 539 -3.11 -22.78 38.35
C ARG A 539 -1.78 -22.57 37.63
N VAL A 540 -0.88 -23.56 37.65
CA VAL A 540 0.40 -23.46 36.94
C VAL A 540 0.17 -23.49 35.43
N LEU A 541 -0.62 -24.43 34.92
CA LEU A 541 -0.92 -24.52 33.49
C LEU A 541 -1.57 -23.25 32.94
N VAL A 542 -2.53 -22.65 33.65
CA VAL A 542 -3.14 -21.37 33.25
C VAL A 542 -2.10 -20.23 33.21
N ARG A 543 -1.11 -20.24 34.10
CA ARG A 543 -0.04 -19.22 34.08
C ARG A 543 0.95 -19.43 32.95
N VAL A 544 1.28 -20.68 32.66
CA VAL A 544 2.11 -21.03 31.50
C VAL A 544 1.40 -20.58 30.23
N ALA A 545 0.11 -20.90 30.08
CA ALA A 545 -0.69 -20.43 28.96
C ALA A 545 -0.74 -18.90 28.84
N ALA A 546 -0.96 -18.18 29.95
CA ALA A 546 -0.93 -16.72 29.95
C ALA A 546 0.45 -16.17 29.52
N ALA A 547 1.54 -16.76 30.01
CA ALA A 547 2.89 -16.37 29.61
C ALA A 547 3.16 -16.68 28.13
N CYS A 548 2.77 -17.86 27.64
CA CYS A 548 2.87 -18.23 26.23
C CYS A 548 2.07 -17.28 25.34
N SER A 549 0.84 -16.90 25.73
CA SER A 549 0.00 -15.96 24.99
C SER A 549 0.66 -14.58 24.90
N LEU A 550 1.20 -14.06 26.02
CA LEU A 550 1.89 -12.77 26.03
C LEU A 550 3.19 -12.78 25.21
N LEU A 551 3.95 -13.89 25.28
CA LEU A 551 5.15 -14.06 24.46
C LEU A 551 4.81 -14.21 22.98
N ALA A 552 3.70 -14.87 22.65
CA ALA A 552 3.22 -14.99 21.27
C ALA A 552 2.79 -13.63 20.72
N VAL A 553 2.03 -12.84 21.48
CA VAL A 553 1.67 -11.46 21.09
C VAL A 553 2.93 -10.62 20.84
N ALA A 554 3.91 -10.66 21.74
CA ALA A 554 5.17 -9.94 21.54
C ALA A 554 5.94 -10.44 20.31
N GLY A 555 5.90 -11.75 20.04
CA GLY A 555 6.47 -12.36 18.84
C GLY A 555 5.79 -11.92 17.56
N TRP A 556 4.46 -11.87 17.53
CA TRP A 556 3.69 -11.38 16.39
C TRP A 556 3.96 -9.91 16.11
N VAL A 557 4.02 -9.06 17.14
CA VAL A 557 4.41 -7.65 16.97
C VAL A 557 5.79 -7.53 16.31
N ALA A 558 6.77 -8.35 16.71
CA ALA A 558 8.09 -8.35 16.07
C ALA A 558 8.03 -8.85 14.62
N ILE A 559 7.24 -9.89 14.33
CA ILE A 559 7.04 -10.41 12.97
C ILE A 559 6.39 -9.33 12.08
N PHE A 560 5.35 -8.66 12.56
CA PHE A 560 4.69 -7.58 11.83
C PHE A 560 5.64 -6.42 11.53
N MET A 561 6.47 -6.01 12.50
CA MET A 561 7.48 -4.98 12.26
C MET A 561 8.50 -5.37 11.20
N LEU A 562 8.91 -6.64 11.15
CA LEU A 562 9.81 -7.13 10.11
C LEU A 562 9.13 -7.15 8.75
N ALA A 563 7.92 -7.72 8.66
CA ALA A 563 7.15 -7.83 7.42
C ALA A 563 6.77 -6.45 6.84
N MET A 564 6.34 -5.50 7.68
CA MET A 564 6.04 -4.13 7.25
C MET A 564 7.28 -3.35 6.82
N GLY A 565 8.46 -3.74 7.30
CA GLY A 565 9.74 -3.21 6.80
C GLY A 565 10.25 -3.94 5.55
N LEU A 566 9.41 -4.75 4.90
CA LEU A 566 9.76 -5.62 3.76
C LEU A 566 10.96 -6.53 4.04
N GLN A 567 11.15 -6.93 5.32
CA GLN A 567 12.16 -7.88 5.74
C GLN A 567 11.55 -9.26 5.98
N ASP A 568 12.26 -10.32 5.62
CA ASP A 568 11.84 -11.70 5.93
C ASP A 568 11.98 -11.99 7.45
N PRO A 569 10.88 -12.10 8.23
CA PRO A 569 10.90 -12.63 9.60
C PRO A 569 11.53 -14.01 9.76
N GLY A 570 11.52 -14.82 8.69
CA GLY A 570 12.01 -16.18 8.66
C GLY A 570 11.03 -17.20 9.22
N ALA A 571 10.84 -18.30 8.49
CA ALA A 571 9.90 -19.37 8.86
C ALA A 571 10.10 -19.90 10.29
N ALA A 572 11.34 -20.00 10.77
CA ALA A 572 11.63 -20.51 12.11
C ALA A 572 11.05 -19.61 13.23
N LEU A 573 11.09 -18.29 13.04
CA LEU A 573 10.51 -17.34 14.00
C LEU A 573 8.98 -17.48 13.99
N ILE A 574 8.36 -17.43 12.82
CA ILE A 574 6.90 -17.56 12.65
C ILE A 574 6.41 -18.85 13.33
N ARG A 575 7.02 -20.00 13.00
CA ARG A 575 6.65 -21.30 13.59
C ARG A 575 6.83 -21.33 15.12
N THR A 576 7.86 -20.70 15.65
CA THR A 576 8.07 -20.60 17.09
C THR A 576 6.96 -19.81 17.77
N VAL A 577 6.57 -18.68 17.19
CA VAL A 577 5.48 -17.84 17.68
C VAL A 577 4.14 -18.57 17.58
N GLN A 578 3.88 -19.29 16.49
CA GLN A 578 2.69 -20.15 16.34
C GLN A 578 2.60 -21.21 17.44
N VAL A 579 3.71 -21.87 17.79
CA VAL A 579 3.73 -22.86 18.88
C VAL A 579 3.41 -22.20 20.23
N LEU A 580 3.94 -21.01 20.49
CA LEU A 580 3.60 -20.24 21.70
C LEU A 580 2.12 -19.85 21.73
N GLN A 581 1.57 -19.39 20.60
CA GLN A 581 0.17 -19.02 20.46
C GLN A 581 -0.74 -20.24 20.70
N LEU A 582 -0.40 -21.39 20.11
CA LEU A 582 -1.13 -22.64 20.30
C LEU A 582 -1.08 -23.11 21.77
N ALA A 583 0.09 -23.02 22.42
CA ALA A 583 0.21 -23.33 23.84
C ALA A 583 -0.63 -22.39 24.72
N GLY A 584 -0.75 -21.11 24.34
CA GLY A 584 -1.66 -20.14 24.94
C GLY A 584 -3.12 -20.54 24.80
N ALA A 585 -3.56 -20.83 23.57
CA ALA A 585 -4.93 -21.25 23.25
C ALA A 585 -5.33 -22.56 23.94
N LEU A 586 -4.43 -23.56 24.00
CA LEU A 586 -4.65 -24.81 24.74
C LEU A 586 -4.83 -24.57 26.26
N GLY A 587 -4.44 -23.40 26.76
CA GLY A 587 -4.70 -22.90 28.11
C GLY A 587 -6.17 -22.71 28.48
N LEU A 588 -7.07 -22.66 27.50
CA LEU A 588 -8.51 -22.58 27.73
C LEU A 588 -9.03 -23.79 28.51
N ILE A 589 -8.51 -24.98 28.23
CA ILE A 589 -8.89 -26.23 28.91
C ILE A 589 -8.56 -26.18 30.42
N PRO A 590 -7.31 -25.94 30.85
CA PRO A 590 -6.98 -25.85 32.27
C PRO A 590 -7.66 -24.65 32.96
N ALA A 591 -7.96 -23.56 32.25
CA ALA A 591 -8.72 -22.43 32.79
C ALA A 591 -10.19 -22.81 33.06
N ALA A 592 -10.85 -23.49 32.14
CA ALA A 592 -12.22 -23.99 32.30
C ALA A 592 -12.30 -25.05 33.43
N VAL A 593 -11.38 -26.01 33.46
CA VAL A 593 -11.32 -27.02 34.53
C VAL A 593 -11.10 -26.36 35.89
N ARG A 594 -10.26 -25.31 35.96
CA ARG A 594 -10.07 -24.53 37.18
C ARG A 594 -11.36 -23.83 37.59
N LEU A 595 -12.07 -23.18 36.68
CA LEU A 595 -13.34 -22.49 36.96
C LEU A 595 -14.38 -23.44 37.55
N VAL A 596 -14.59 -24.60 36.93
CA VAL A 596 -15.49 -25.65 37.44
C VAL A 596 -15.06 -26.10 38.84
N GLY A 597 -13.76 -26.26 39.08
CA GLY A 597 -13.21 -26.59 40.39
C GLY A 597 -13.48 -25.52 41.47
N GLU A 598 -13.34 -24.24 41.13
CA GLU A 598 -13.61 -23.13 42.05
C GLU A 598 -15.11 -23.02 42.39
N ILE A 599 -15.99 -23.22 41.40
CA ILE A 599 -17.45 -23.25 41.59
C ILE A 599 -17.86 -24.41 42.50
N ARG A 600 -17.39 -25.63 42.21
CA ARG A 600 -17.72 -26.82 43.01
C ARG A 600 -17.27 -26.71 44.46
N ARG A 601 -16.13 -26.05 44.71
CA ARG A 601 -15.60 -25.83 46.06
C ARG A 601 -16.16 -24.59 46.76
N LYS A 602 -17.02 -23.81 46.11
CA LYS A 602 -17.54 -22.53 46.65
C LYS A 602 -16.42 -21.60 47.13
N ALA A 603 -15.36 -21.46 46.33
CA ALA A 603 -14.13 -20.76 46.71
C ALA A 603 -14.25 -19.24 46.95
N GLY A 604 -15.47 -18.70 46.86
CA GLY A 604 -15.78 -17.28 47.01
C GLY A 604 -15.75 -16.52 45.69
N TRP A 605 -16.53 -15.43 45.63
CA TRP A 605 -16.75 -14.68 44.40
C TRP A 605 -15.46 -14.16 43.76
N ARG A 606 -14.48 -13.68 44.54
CA ARG A 606 -13.20 -13.16 44.02
C ARG A 606 -12.40 -14.21 43.23
N ALA A 607 -12.36 -15.45 43.70
CA ALA A 607 -11.62 -16.53 43.05
C ALA A 607 -12.30 -16.98 41.74
N VAL A 608 -13.63 -17.02 41.76
CA VAL A 608 -14.47 -17.31 40.59
C VAL A 608 -14.31 -16.20 39.56
N THR A 609 -14.54 -14.94 39.92
CA THR A 609 -14.40 -13.77 39.04
C THR A 609 -13.01 -13.70 38.42
N GLY A 610 -11.94 -13.85 39.20
CA GLY A 610 -10.58 -13.83 38.66
C GLY A 610 -10.31 -14.97 37.66
N THR A 611 -10.91 -16.14 37.85
CA THR A 611 -10.77 -17.27 36.92
C THR A 611 -11.61 -17.06 35.66
N VAL A 612 -12.82 -16.51 35.79
CA VAL A 612 -13.67 -16.12 34.65
C VAL A 612 -12.96 -15.07 33.80
N VAL A 613 -12.44 -14.00 34.41
CA VAL A 613 -11.74 -12.92 33.71
C VAL A 613 -10.49 -13.44 32.99
N THR A 614 -9.69 -14.34 33.60
CA THR A 614 -8.57 -14.97 32.90
C THR A 614 -9.02 -15.87 31.76
N LEU A 615 -10.10 -16.63 31.92
CA LEU A 615 -10.63 -17.49 30.86
C LEU A 615 -11.11 -16.67 29.67
N LEU A 616 -11.85 -15.58 29.91
CA LEU A 616 -12.31 -14.65 28.88
C LEU A 616 -11.12 -13.99 28.17
N ALA A 617 -10.10 -13.57 28.91
CA ALA A 617 -8.90 -12.97 28.31
C ALA A 617 -8.11 -13.97 27.45
N LEU A 618 -7.95 -15.22 27.89
CA LEU A 618 -7.35 -16.26 27.04
C LEU A 618 -8.22 -16.57 25.82
N SER A 619 -9.55 -16.48 25.95
CA SER A 619 -10.48 -16.74 24.84
C SER A 619 -10.35 -15.65 23.79
N ALA A 620 -10.38 -14.37 24.19
CA ALA A 620 -10.20 -13.25 23.27
C ALA A 620 -8.87 -13.31 22.49
N VAL A 621 -7.75 -13.62 23.17
CA VAL A 621 -6.44 -13.73 22.48
C VAL A 621 -6.38 -14.96 21.55
N ALA A 622 -7.06 -16.05 21.89
CA ALA A 622 -7.13 -17.23 21.02
C ALA A 622 -8.05 -16.99 19.81
N ASP A 623 -9.16 -16.31 20.02
CA ASP A 623 -10.14 -15.93 19.00
C ASP A 623 -9.51 -15.00 17.96
N PHE A 624 -8.84 -13.94 18.41
CA PHE A 624 -8.05 -13.04 17.55
C PHE A 624 -7.03 -13.81 16.70
N ALA A 625 -6.35 -14.79 17.29
CA ALA A 625 -5.36 -15.58 16.57
C ALA A 625 -5.94 -16.54 15.53
N ILE A 626 -7.22 -16.88 15.63
CA ILE A 626 -7.94 -17.69 14.64
C ILE A 626 -8.50 -16.77 13.55
N GLU A 627 -9.16 -15.69 13.95
CA GLU A 627 -9.76 -14.69 13.05
C GLU A 627 -8.73 -14.15 12.07
N PHE A 628 -7.55 -13.76 12.56
CA PHE A 628 -6.47 -13.17 11.74
C PHE A 628 -5.40 -14.17 11.32
N GLN A 629 -5.75 -15.45 11.17
CA GLN A 629 -4.88 -16.49 10.58
C GLN A 629 -3.50 -16.66 11.24
N LEU A 630 -3.30 -16.18 12.48
CA LEU A 630 -2.02 -16.31 13.18
C LEU A 630 -1.64 -17.77 13.41
N LEU A 631 -2.63 -18.66 13.55
CA LEU A 631 -2.43 -20.11 13.69
C LEU A 631 -2.49 -20.89 12.36
N SER A 632 -2.59 -20.20 11.22
CA SER A 632 -2.67 -20.84 9.90
C SER A 632 -1.41 -21.70 9.63
N PRO A 633 -1.56 -22.91 9.07
CA PRO A 633 -0.42 -23.67 8.58
C PRO A 633 0.33 -22.93 7.47
N ASN A 634 -0.38 -22.13 6.66
CA ASN A 634 0.25 -21.26 5.67
C ASN A 634 0.95 -20.11 6.39
N ILE A 635 2.21 -19.87 6.01
CA ILE A 635 3.06 -18.82 6.60
C ILE A 635 3.65 -17.93 5.51
N SER A 636 3.13 -17.99 4.29
CA SER A 636 3.35 -16.93 3.33
C SER A 636 2.55 -15.69 3.72
N TYR A 637 2.98 -14.55 3.21
CA TYR A 637 2.49 -13.24 3.58
C TYR A 637 2.79 -12.23 2.48
#